data_AF-A0AAV4LRN5-F1
#
_entry.id   AF-A0AAV4LRN5-F1
#
_cell.length_a   1.000
_cell.length_b   1.000
_cell.length_c   1.000
_cell.angle_alpha   90.00
_cell.angle_beta   90.00
_cell.angle_gamma   90.00
#
_symmetry.space_group_name_H-M   'P 1'
#
loop_
_entity.id
_entity.type
_entity.pdbx_description
1 polymer ?
#
loop_
_entity_poly.entity_id
_entity_poly.type
_entity_poly.pdbx_seq_one_letter_code
_entity_poly.pdbx_strand_id
1 'polypeptide(L)'
;MEDSGSGAARQGDSSEVDAPLRMRRRTLCEAQPASEARDTPSEDNAVITNRQAQRNRQLASLDRALLSVPYIIGEFRLKEVDAIIEKELLLVTSYLTKRLTLLETRDAAAEKLNRALQRLHHVKAALRSVEEDLAPSLSQLAKRLTVFDNEFAFQMSQIQTDFRLDKYRKRVAWLVSEYLARRGYMRTAKPFAEREGLQVLCDSHLYEMCHAVYNELRARRIDTVLAWAEANEALLEANDSMLLDELRVQQVILRLQEDDITGATSLIRSFGRTVIERCRNARTLLSAVVMLKPRCKEANQHAQRETDTPNREGDNISTSFKPGGVTEHGDASPSSDSTERYHAETDDPTFPRLTCLYCANGVGEICEICQRYRELTSAHRWVQLAQEFERCIETIYGMGPFPQLERMMHTGFCAIKSTTCGDQRNSTCPACLPVWREYVDKVPAALKLNSALLCPVTGELMNYDNPPYASPGGYLPSDSSGDFFYQFSEVLCFGFAAYIAYLCMYKYKFTYEADIDTMPASYILIPSLIVAIVMHPKLNRNLIGDICWAFALYVETFGVLPQLIMFQAMDRAVTSTVHFTAAQAASKIFGFIFWCSTYRELNSGGTVLTPYVGHWVIFTQFIQVLIVADFFFHYMKCLTRGIPVELIMAEDV
;
A
#
# COMPACT_ATOMS: atom_id res chain seq x y z
N MET A 1 -15.31 55.79 24.94
CA MET A 1 -16.77 55.75 25.14
C MET A 1 -17.11 54.27 25.18
N GLU A 2 -16.89 53.64 26.34
CA GLU A 2 -17.95 53.36 27.35
C GLU A 2 -19.00 52.46 26.70
N ASP A 3 -19.20 51.21 27.12
CA ASP A 3 -19.55 50.88 28.49
C ASP A 3 -19.29 49.41 28.86
N SER A 4 -19.15 49.21 30.17
CA SER A 4 -18.96 47.95 30.89
C SER A 4 -20.30 47.49 31.47
N GLY A 5 -20.58 46.18 31.58
CA GLY A 5 -21.74 45.77 32.38
C GLY A 5 -22.19 44.30 32.38
N SER A 6 -21.74 43.58 33.40
CA SER A 6 -22.45 42.54 34.17
C SER A 6 -22.69 41.15 33.58
N GLY A 7 -22.32 40.15 34.38
CA GLY A 7 -22.69 38.76 34.19
C GLY A 7 -24.06 38.41 34.75
N ALA A 8 -24.62 37.30 34.27
CA ALA A 8 -25.64 36.53 34.95
C ALA A 8 -25.49 35.06 34.54
N ALA A 9 -25.16 34.22 35.52
CA ALA A 9 -25.36 32.78 35.42
C ALA A 9 -26.87 32.49 35.42
N ARG A 10 -27.35 31.71 34.46
CA ARG A 10 -28.64 31.01 34.56
C ARG A 10 -28.54 29.60 34.01
N GLN A 11 -29.21 28.73 34.77
CA GLN A 11 -29.33 27.29 34.63
C GLN A 11 -29.90 26.89 33.28
N GLY A 12 -29.51 25.69 32.84
CA GLY A 12 -29.88 25.14 31.56
C GLY A 12 -31.37 24.92 31.38
N ASP A 13 -31.75 24.98 30.12
CA ASP A 13 -32.96 24.34 29.61
C ASP A 13 -32.56 23.57 28.36
N SER A 14 -32.87 22.28 28.38
CA SER A 14 -32.50 21.29 27.38
C SER A 14 -33.60 21.17 26.35
N SER A 15 -33.51 21.95 25.27
CA SER A 15 -34.18 21.65 23.99
C SER A 15 -33.79 22.69 22.94
N GLU A 16 -32.69 22.46 22.21
CA GLU A 16 -32.49 23.10 20.91
C GLU A 16 -32.29 22.04 19.84
N VAL A 17 -33.18 22.11 18.86
CA VAL A 17 -33.28 21.30 17.66
C VAL A 17 -32.02 21.52 16.83
N ASP A 18 -31.30 20.44 16.51
CA ASP A 18 -30.19 20.42 15.55
C ASP A 18 -30.68 20.87 14.15
N ALA A 19 -30.68 22.18 13.92
CA ALA A 19 -30.76 22.73 12.57
C ALA A 19 -29.36 22.65 11.94
N PRO A 20 -29.19 22.06 10.74
CA PRO A 20 -27.88 21.96 10.12
C PRO A 20 -27.36 23.37 9.78
N LEU A 21 -26.18 23.68 10.32
CA LEU A 21 -25.39 24.86 9.99
C LEU A 21 -25.19 24.94 8.46
N ARG A 22 -26.01 25.75 7.77
CA ARG A 22 -25.77 26.12 6.37
C ARG A 22 -24.58 27.08 6.32
N MET A 23 -23.37 26.53 6.23
CA MET A 23 -22.22 27.31 5.78
C MET A 23 -22.46 27.81 4.35
N ARG A 24 -22.09 29.07 4.11
CA ARG A 24 -22.18 29.74 2.82
C ARG A 24 -21.38 28.96 1.78
N ARG A 25 -22.03 28.48 0.72
CA ARG A 25 -21.39 27.79 -0.43
C ARG A 25 -20.19 28.61 -0.91
N ARG A 26 -18.99 28.05 -0.81
CA ARG A 26 -17.89 28.45 -1.70
C ARG A 26 -18.18 27.76 -3.03
N THR A 27 -18.31 28.53 -4.10
CA THR A 27 -18.50 28.00 -5.45
C THR A 27 -17.36 27.02 -5.74
N LEU A 28 -17.70 25.73 -5.84
CA LEU A 28 -16.84 24.75 -6.48
C LEU A 28 -16.59 25.28 -7.90
N CYS A 29 -15.33 25.43 -8.29
CA CYS A 29 -14.99 25.70 -9.68
C CYS A 29 -15.58 24.55 -10.51
N GLU A 30 -16.71 24.81 -11.18
CA GLU A 30 -17.17 23.98 -12.27
C GLU A 30 -16.05 23.96 -13.31
N ALA A 31 -15.56 22.75 -13.62
CA ALA A 31 -14.74 22.57 -14.82
C ALA A 31 -15.66 22.87 -16.01
N GLN A 32 -15.53 24.05 -16.59
CA GLN A 32 -16.24 24.40 -17.81
C GLN A 32 -15.84 23.40 -18.91
N PRO A 33 -16.80 22.79 -19.63
CA PRO A 33 -16.48 22.04 -20.82
C PRO A 33 -15.87 23.00 -21.84
N ALA A 34 -14.77 22.60 -22.48
CA ALA A 34 -14.07 23.40 -23.48
C ALA A 34 -14.99 23.65 -24.68
N SER A 35 -15.70 24.78 -24.68
CA SER A 35 -16.31 25.35 -25.88
C SER A 35 -15.34 26.34 -26.51
N GLU A 36 -14.98 26.07 -27.76
CA GLU A 36 -14.16 26.93 -28.61
C GLU A 36 -14.75 28.36 -28.67
N ALA A 37 -14.10 29.31 -28.01
CA ALA A 37 -14.34 30.73 -28.22
C ALA A 37 -13.00 31.42 -28.46
N ARG A 38 -12.86 31.98 -29.67
CA ARG A 38 -11.76 32.86 -30.06
C ARG A 38 -11.92 34.17 -29.32
N ASP A 39 -11.02 34.46 -28.37
CA ASP A 39 -10.81 35.83 -27.88
C ASP A 39 -9.34 36.04 -27.47
N THR A 40 -8.84 37.22 -27.78
CA THR A 40 -7.44 37.68 -27.64
C THR A 40 -7.01 37.78 -26.16
N PRO A 41 -5.76 37.44 -25.81
CA PRO A 41 -5.35 37.40 -24.40
C PRO A 41 -5.00 38.80 -23.87
N SER A 42 -5.65 39.20 -22.77
CA SER A 42 -5.28 40.37 -21.96
C SER A 42 -4.07 40.08 -21.06
N GLU A 43 -3.31 41.13 -20.69
CA GLU A 43 -2.03 41.06 -19.98
C GLU A 43 -2.08 40.34 -18.61
N ASP A 44 -3.23 40.31 -17.94
CA ASP A 44 -3.40 39.61 -16.65
C ASP A 44 -3.35 38.08 -16.79
N ASN A 45 -3.78 37.53 -17.95
CA ASN A 45 -3.65 36.11 -18.23
C ASN A 45 -2.19 35.69 -18.46
N ALA A 46 -1.33 36.61 -18.91
CA ALA A 46 0.09 36.35 -19.12
C ALA A 46 0.85 36.16 -17.80
N VAL A 47 0.48 36.88 -16.73
CA VAL A 47 1.14 36.78 -15.41
C VAL A 47 0.74 35.49 -14.68
N ILE A 48 -0.53 35.09 -14.79
CA ILE A 48 -1.04 33.83 -14.20
C ILE A 48 -0.44 32.62 -14.92
N THR A 49 -0.38 32.64 -16.26
CA THR A 49 0.26 31.59 -17.06
C THR A 49 1.77 31.50 -16.79
N ASN A 50 2.46 32.62 -16.53
CA ASN A 50 3.89 32.58 -16.19
C ASN A 50 4.16 31.98 -14.80
N ARG A 51 3.30 32.24 -13.81
CA ARG A 51 3.38 31.61 -12.48
C ARG A 51 3.00 30.13 -12.51
N GLN A 52 2.02 29.72 -13.31
CA GLN A 52 1.71 28.31 -13.56
C GLN A 52 2.83 27.61 -14.34
N ALA A 53 3.43 28.27 -15.33
CA ALA A 53 4.59 27.76 -16.05
C ALA A 53 5.82 27.63 -15.12
N GLN A 54 6.03 28.54 -14.18
CA GLN A 54 7.08 28.43 -13.16
C GLN A 54 6.80 27.32 -12.14
N ARG A 55 5.55 27.10 -11.72
CA ARG A 55 5.18 25.94 -10.88
C ARG A 55 5.33 24.61 -11.63
N ASN A 56 5.03 24.59 -12.93
CA ASN A 56 5.21 23.43 -13.80
C ASN A 56 6.67 23.06 -14.07
N ARG A 57 7.63 23.93 -13.68
CA ARG A 57 9.09 23.66 -13.76
C ARG A 57 9.68 23.04 -12.50
N GLN A 58 8.91 22.86 -11.43
CA GLN A 58 9.39 22.09 -10.28
C GLN A 58 9.30 20.60 -10.61
N LEU A 59 10.47 19.96 -10.74
CA LEU A 59 10.57 18.52 -10.90
C LEU A 59 9.79 17.84 -9.77
N ALA A 60 8.89 16.90 -10.12
CA ALA A 60 8.15 16.15 -9.11
C ALA A 60 9.15 15.43 -8.19
N SER A 61 8.80 15.27 -6.91
CA SER A 61 9.66 14.58 -5.94
C SER A 61 10.04 13.17 -6.39
N LEU A 62 9.13 12.51 -7.12
CA LEU A 62 9.34 11.22 -7.75
C LEU A 62 10.45 11.27 -8.81
N ASP A 63 10.36 12.24 -9.74
CA ASP A 63 11.30 12.38 -10.86
C ASP A 63 12.70 12.76 -10.36
N ARG A 64 12.78 13.58 -9.30
CA ARG A 64 14.06 13.96 -8.67
C ARG A 64 14.81 12.73 -8.17
N ALA A 65 14.13 11.78 -7.55
CA ALA A 65 14.80 10.61 -7.01
C ALA A 65 15.31 9.65 -8.09
N LEU A 66 14.56 9.49 -9.18
CA LEU A 66 14.98 8.68 -10.32
C LEU A 66 16.15 9.30 -11.10
N LEU A 67 16.39 10.61 -10.96
CA LEU A 67 17.55 11.31 -11.56
C LEU A 67 18.74 11.48 -10.61
N SER A 68 18.54 11.27 -9.30
CA SER A 68 19.48 11.65 -8.24
C SER A 68 20.89 11.11 -8.43
N VAL A 69 21.05 9.80 -8.63
CA VAL A 69 22.34 9.12 -8.68
C VAL A 69 23.27 9.69 -9.77
N PRO A 70 22.94 9.65 -11.08
CA PRO A 70 23.82 10.18 -12.11
C PRO A 70 23.98 11.70 -12.03
N TYR A 71 22.97 12.42 -11.50
CA TYR A 71 23.05 13.86 -11.32
C TYR A 71 24.07 14.25 -10.24
N ILE A 72 24.00 13.65 -9.05
CA ILE A 72 24.87 13.98 -7.91
C ILE A 72 26.31 13.54 -8.18
N ILE A 73 26.50 12.35 -8.76
CA ILE A 73 27.83 11.91 -9.20
C ILE A 73 28.40 12.89 -10.23
N GLY A 74 27.58 13.29 -11.22
CA GLY A 74 27.99 14.27 -12.23
C GLY A 74 28.35 15.63 -11.64
N GLU A 75 27.55 16.14 -10.70
CA GLU A 75 27.81 17.40 -9.99
C GLU A 75 29.12 17.34 -9.21
N PHE A 76 29.39 16.24 -8.51
CA PHE A 76 30.64 16.05 -7.79
C PHE A 76 31.86 16.08 -8.72
N ARG A 77 31.80 15.35 -9.84
CA ARG A 77 32.89 15.34 -10.83
C ARG A 77 33.08 16.71 -11.50
N LEU A 78 32.01 17.47 -11.70
CA LEU A 78 32.13 18.85 -12.18
C LEU A 78 32.83 19.76 -11.15
N LYS A 79 32.55 19.62 -9.85
CA LYS A 79 33.29 20.34 -8.80
C LYS A 79 34.78 19.96 -8.77
N GLU A 80 35.11 18.72 -9.12
CA GLU A 80 36.50 18.28 -9.29
C GLU A 80 37.20 19.00 -10.44
N VAL A 81 36.50 19.19 -11.57
CA VAL A 81 36.97 20.03 -12.69
C VAL A 81 37.20 21.47 -12.23
N ASP A 82 36.24 22.07 -11.53
CA ASP A 82 36.35 23.43 -11.01
C ASP A 82 37.57 23.57 -10.09
N ALA A 83 37.79 22.59 -9.18
CA ALA A 83 38.94 22.59 -8.29
C ALA A 83 40.29 22.50 -9.04
N ILE A 84 40.38 21.69 -10.10
CA ILE A 84 41.58 21.58 -10.93
C ILE A 84 41.85 22.90 -11.67
N ILE A 85 40.81 23.53 -12.21
CA ILE A 85 40.93 24.81 -12.92
C ILE A 85 41.32 25.93 -11.94
N GLU A 86 40.66 26.02 -10.79
CA GLU A 86 40.87 27.10 -9.83
C GLU A 86 42.18 26.98 -9.03
N LYS A 87 42.63 25.77 -8.71
CA LYS A 87 43.87 25.57 -7.94
C LYS A 87 45.07 25.39 -8.84
N GLU A 88 45.04 24.41 -9.73
CA GLU A 88 46.24 24.00 -10.48
C GLU A 88 46.50 24.93 -11.68
N LEU A 89 45.49 25.17 -12.52
CA LEU A 89 45.65 26.00 -13.71
C LEU A 89 45.91 27.48 -13.36
N LEU A 90 45.21 27.99 -12.34
CA LEU A 90 45.39 29.34 -11.82
C LEU A 90 46.78 29.54 -11.19
N LEU A 91 47.31 28.52 -10.51
CA LEU A 91 48.67 28.54 -9.96
C LEU A 91 49.73 28.54 -11.07
N VAL A 92 49.54 27.74 -12.13
CA VAL A 92 50.41 27.75 -13.32
C VAL A 92 50.35 29.10 -14.03
N THR A 93 49.16 29.64 -14.30
CA THR A 93 49.03 30.95 -14.98
C THR A 93 49.60 32.09 -14.16
N SER A 94 49.41 32.11 -12.84
CA SER A 94 50.03 33.12 -11.97
C SER A 94 51.57 32.99 -11.93
N TYR A 95 52.09 31.76 -11.96
CA TYR A 95 53.52 31.50 -12.01
C TYR A 95 54.15 32.00 -13.32
N LEU A 96 53.50 31.71 -14.46
CA LEU A 96 53.95 32.15 -15.78
C LEU A 96 53.92 33.68 -15.92
N THR A 97 52.88 34.34 -15.39
CA THR A 97 52.73 35.81 -15.52
C THR A 97 53.59 36.61 -14.54
N LYS A 98 53.71 36.17 -13.28
CA LYS A 98 54.36 36.96 -12.21
C LYS A 98 55.84 36.62 -11.97
N ARG A 99 56.28 35.38 -12.22
CA ARG A 99 57.66 34.94 -11.90
C ARG A 99 58.56 34.78 -13.11
N LEU A 100 57.99 34.49 -14.28
CA LEU A 100 58.78 34.23 -15.49
C LEU A 100 59.29 35.52 -16.15
N THR A 101 58.57 36.63 -15.95
CA THR A 101 58.94 37.99 -16.39
C THR A 101 60.10 38.60 -15.61
N LEU A 102 60.49 38.02 -14.47
CA LEU A 102 61.53 38.53 -13.57
C LEU A 102 62.87 37.76 -13.66
N LEU A 103 63.05 36.89 -14.66
CA LEU A 103 64.24 36.03 -14.78
C LEU A 103 65.28 36.61 -15.74
N GLU A 104 66.51 36.78 -15.23
CA GLU A 104 67.62 37.40 -15.98
C GLU A 104 68.46 36.39 -16.78
N THR A 105 68.45 35.11 -16.40
CA THR A 105 69.27 34.05 -17.02
C THR A 105 68.47 33.10 -17.91
N ARG A 106 68.94 32.85 -19.15
CA ARG A 106 68.28 31.99 -20.15
C ARG A 106 68.10 30.54 -19.70
N ASP A 107 69.10 29.93 -19.07
CA ASP A 107 69.03 28.51 -18.68
C ASP A 107 68.01 28.25 -17.57
N ALA A 108 67.96 29.14 -16.55
CA ALA A 108 66.96 29.05 -15.49
C ALA A 108 65.53 29.33 -16.00
N ALA A 109 65.37 30.16 -17.03
CA ALA A 109 64.09 30.39 -17.68
C ALA A 109 63.62 29.13 -18.42
N ALA A 110 64.50 28.47 -19.19
CA ALA A 110 64.18 27.23 -19.89
C ALA A 110 63.78 26.09 -18.93
N GLU A 111 64.52 25.90 -17.84
CA GLU A 111 64.21 24.87 -16.84
C GLU A 111 62.85 25.13 -16.16
N LYS A 112 62.57 26.38 -15.78
CA LYS A 112 61.29 26.77 -15.18
C LYS A 112 60.13 26.66 -16.15
N LEU A 113 60.34 26.95 -17.44
CA LEU A 113 59.35 26.75 -18.49
C LEU A 113 59.02 25.27 -18.66
N ASN A 114 60.03 24.40 -18.68
CA ASN A 114 59.84 22.95 -18.75
C ASN A 114 59.05 22.41 -17.55
N ARG A 115 59.32 22.89 -16.33
CA ARG A 115 58.53 22.52 -15.15
C ARG A 115 57.07 22.99 -15.25
N ALA A 116 56.84 24.19 -15.77
CA ALA A 116 55.48 24.69 -16.00
C ALA A 116 54.74 23.87 -17.08
N LEU A 117 55.45 23.46 -18.13
CA LEU A 117 54.95 22.61 -19.21
C LEU A 117 54.59 21.20 -18.69
N GLN A 118 55.42 20.62 -17.83
CA GLN A 118 55.11 19.37 -17.13
C GLN A 118 53.85 19.49 -16.27
N ARG A 119 53.69 20.60 -15.52
CA ARG A 119 52.47 20.86 -14.74
C ARG A 119 51.23 21.02 -15.62
N LEU A 120 51.33 21.70 -16.76
CA LEU A 120 50.23 21.79 -17.73
C LEU A 120 49.85 20.43 -18.30
N HIS A 121 50.83 19.57 -18.58
CA HIS A 121 50.56 18.19 -18.99
C HIS A 121 49.84 17.39 -17.90
N HIS A 122 50.23 17.58 -16.63
CA HIS A 122 49.55 16.95 -15.51
C HIS A 122 48.11 17.44 -15.36
N VAL A 123 47.86 18.75 -15.44
CA VAL A 123 46.50 19.32 -15.43
C VAL A 123 45.66 18.77 -16.59
N LYS A 124 46.22 18.70 -17.79
CA LYS A 124 45.54 18.13 -18.96
C LYS A 124 45.20 16.65 -18.76
N ALA A 125 46.10 15.86 -18.17
CA ALA A 125 45.86 14.46 -17.87
C ALA A 125 44.77 14.29 -16.80
N ALA A 126 44.81 15.10 -15.73
CA ALA A 126 43.79 15.10 -14.68
C ALA A 126 42.41 15.45 -15.25
N LEU A 127 42.29 16.52 -16.04
CA LEU A 127 41.03 16.90 -16.69
C LEU A 127 40.48 15.81 -17.62
N ARG A 128 41.35 15.14 -18.38
CA ARG A 128 40.94 13.98 -19.21
C ARG A 128 40.41 12.82 -18.38
N SER A 129 41.06 12.51 -17.26
CA SER A 129 40.59 11.47 -16.35
C SER A 129 39.18 11.78 -15.84
N VAL A 130 38.94 13.03 -15.42
CA VAL A 130 37.61 13.45 -14.95
C VAL A 130 36.58 13.43 -16.07
N GLU A 131 36.94 13.80 -17.30
CA GLU A 131 36.07 13.71 -18.48
C GLU A 131 35.66 12.26 -18.79
N GLU A 132 36.60 11.32 -18.73
CA GLU A 132 36.36 9.88 -18.92
C GLU A 132 35.42 9.32 -17.84
N ASP A 133 35.58 9.75 -16.58
CA ASP A 133 34.73 9.37 -15.46
C ASP A 133 33.32 10.01 -15.50
N LEU A 134 33.21 11.22 -16.05
CA LEU A 134 31.96 11.98 -16.14
C LEU A 134 31.07 11.50 -17.30
N ALA A 135 31.66 11.04 -18.41
CA ALA A 135 30.94 10.66 -19.62
C ALA A 135 29.82 9.61 -19.41
N PRO A 136 30.02 8.51 -18.64
CA PRO A 136 28.96 7.55 -18.35
C PRO A 136 27.76 8.20 -17.64
N SER A 137 28.02 9.00 -16.61
CA SER A 137 26.99 9.67 -15.80
C SER A 137 26.15 10.63 -16.63
N LEU A 138 26.79 11.43 -17.49
CA LEU A 138 26.08 12.34 -18.41
C LEU A 138 25.27 11.57 -19.45
N SER A 139 25.83 10.50 -20.02
CA SER A 139 25.12 9.67 -21.00
C SER A 139 23.87 9.02 -20.38
N GLN A 140 23.96 8.59 -19.13
CA GLN A 140 22.87 7.98 -18.39
C GLN A 140 21.81 9.03 -18.04
N LEU A 141 22.23 10.20 -17.55
CA LEU A 141 21.34 11.31 -17.22
C LEU A 141 20.56 11.77 -18.46
N ALA A 142 21.22 11.94 -19.60
CA ALA A 142 20.58 12.29 -20.87
C ALA A 142 19.51 11.27 -21.27
N LYS A 143 19.80 9.97 -21.17
CA LYS A 143 18.84 8.89 -21.46
C LYS A 143 17.67 8.85 -20.47
N ARG A 144 17.87 9.20 -19.20
CA ARG A 144 16.78 9.31 -18.23
C ARG A 144 15.88 10.51 -18.56
N LEU A 145 16.48 11.65 -18.91
CA LEU A 145 15.75 12.86 -19.30
C LEU A 145 14.92 12.66 -20.57
N THR A 146 15.42 11.93 -21.58
CA THR A 146 14.62 11.62 -22.76
C THR A 146 13.42 10.73 -22.45
N VAL A 147 13.50 9.83 -21.46
CA VAL A 147 12.33 9.08 -21.00
C VAL A 147 11.32 10.00 -20.34
N PHE A 148 11.76 10.92 -19.49
CA PHE A 148 10.87 11.89 -18.84
C PHE A 148 10.22 12.88 -19.80
N ASP A 149 10.90 13.26 -20.88
CA ASP A 149 10.35 14.15 -21.92
C ASP A 149 9.26 13.45 -22.75
N ASN A 150 9.42 12.15 -22.99
CA ASN A 150 8.45 11.33 -23.74
C ASN A 150 7.28 10.82 -22.88
N GLU A 151 7.40 10.85 -21.55
CA GLU A 151 6.33 10.45 -20.64
C GLU A 151 5.55 11.67 -20.13
N PHE A 152 4.22 11.57 -20.06
CA PHE A 152 3.40 12.64 -19.48
C PHE A 152 3.81 12.91 -18.03
N ALA A 153 4.02 14.18 -17.69
CA ALA A 153 4.37 14.59 -16.34
C ALA A 153 3.26 14.19 -15.34
N PHE A 154 3.64 13.58 -14.21
CA PHE A 154 2.77 13.43 -13.05
C PHE A 154 2.57 14.81 -12.39
N GLN A 155 1.84 15.69 -13.05
CA GLN A 155 1.43 16.97 -12.46
C GLN A 155 0.19 16.74 -11.60
N MET A 156 0.36 16.84 -10.28
CA MET A 156 -0.73 16.77 -9.30
C MET A 156 -1.87 17.78 -9.59
N SER A 157 -1.59 18.83 -10.36
CA SER A 157 -2.55 19.86 -10.79
C SER A 157 -3.52 19.39 -11.87
N GLN A 158 -3.26 18.26 -12.53
CA GLN A 158 -4.18 17.63 -13.48
C GLN A 158 -4.41 16.19 -13.04
N ILE A 159 -5.36 15.98 -12.12
CA ILE A 159 -5.86 14.64 -11.81
C ILE A 159 -6.54 14.14 -13.10
N GLN A 160 -5.81 13.33 -13.88
CA GLN A 160 -6.39 12.67 -15.04
C GLN A 160 -7.41 11.65 -14.54
N THR A 161 -8.67 11.83 -14.93
CA THR A 161 -9.75 10.86 -14.65
C THR A 161 -9.48 9.49 -15.27
N ASP A 162 -8.66 9.46 -16.33
CA ASP A 162 -8.35 8.26 -17.12
C ASP A 162 -6.94 7.69 -16.83
N PHE A 163 -6.54 7.70 -15.56
CA PHE A 163 -5.28 7.08 -15.13
C PHE A 163 -5.31 5.58 -15.43
N ARG A 164 -4.37 5.11 -16.26
CA ARG A 164 -4.13 3.68 -16.48
C ARG A 164 -2.66 3.38 -16.22
N LEU A 165 -2.39 2.36 -15.41
CA LEU A 165 -1.04 1.87 -15.13
C LEU A 165 -0.26 1.58 -16.43
N ASP A 166 -0.93 1.06 -17.45
CA ASP A 166 -0.31 0.75 -18.75
C ASP A 166 0.27 1.98 -19.46
N LYS A 167 -0.35 3.15 -19.32
CA LYS A 167 0.18 4.41 -19.89
C LYS A 167 1.51 4.81 -19.25
N TYR A 168 1.74 4.39 -18.01
CA TYR A 168 2.95 4.69 -17.22
C TYR A 168 3.81 3.45 -16.99
N ARG A 169 3.65 2.40 -17.81
CA ARG A 169 4.26 1.09 -17.61
C ARG A 169 5.77 1.18 -17.38
N LYS A 170 6.48 1.99 -18.17
CA LYS A 170 7.94 2.10 -18.10
C LYS A 170 8.40 2.72 -16.79
N ARG A 171 7.77 3.82 -16.35
CA ARG A 171 7.99 4.41 -15.02
C ARG A 171 7.68 3.47 -13.87
N VAL A 172 6.54 2.78 -13.93
CA VAL A 172 6.13 1.81 -12.90
C VAL A 172 7.13 0.65 -12.84
N ALA A 173 7.55 0.12 -13.99
CA ALA A 173 8.57 -0.90 -14.06
C ALA A 173 9.91 -0.40 -13.51
N TRP A 174 10.29 0.85 -13.76
CA TRP A 174 11.49 1.44 -13.16
C TRP A 174 11.40 1.48 -11.63
N LEU A 175 10.28 1.94 -11.05
CA LEU A 175 10.06 1.97 -9.60
C LEU A 175 10.08 0.57 -8.96
N VAL A 176 9.51 -0.43 -9.64
CA VAL A 176 9.53 -1.83 -9.20
C VAL A 176 10.95 -2.40 -9.27
N SER A 177 11.67 -2.14 -10.37
CA SER A 177 13.06 -2.57 -10.53
C SER A 177 13.97 -1.97 -9.45
N GLU A 178 13.82 -0.66 -9.17
CA GLU A 178 14.52 0.03 -8.09
C GLU A 178 14.21 -0.61 -6.74
N TYR A 179 12.93 -0.86 -6.43
CA TYR A 179 12.53 -1.52 -5.19
C TYR A 179 13.17 -2.90 -5.02
N LEU A 180 13.11 -3.74 -6.06
CA LEU A 180 13.69 -5.08 -6.03
C LEU A 180 15.21 -5.03 -5.82
N ALA A 181 15.90 -4.15 -6.55
CA ALA A 181 17.34 -3.99 -6.43
C ALA A 181 17.74 -3.47 -5.04
N ARG A 182 17.06 -2.43 -4.53
CA ARG A 182 17.33 -1.85 -3.20
C ARG A 182 17.06 -2.80 -2.05
N ARG A 183 16.08 -3.71 -2.18
CA ARG A 183 15.79 -4.75 -1.20
C ARG A 183 16.70 -5.99 -1.32
N GLY A 184 17.61 -6.02 -2.29
CA GLY A 184 18.56 -7.11 -2.48
C GLY A 184 18.05 -8.28 -3.34
N TYR A 185 16.86 -8.17 -3.94
CA TYR A 185 16.26 -9.20 -4.78
C TYR A 185 16.87 -9.22 -6.20
N MET A 186 18.21 -9.25 -6.30
CA MET A 186 18.95 -9.12 -7.56
C MET A 186 18.68 -10.22 -8.58
N ARG A 187 18.42 -11.44 -8.10
CA ARG A 187 18.04 -12.58 -8.95
C ARG A 187 16.75 -12.31 -9.74
N THR A 188 15.87 -11.48 -9.19
CA THR A 188 14.60 -11.08 -9.81
C THR A 188 14.74 -9.74 -10.52
N ALA A 189 15.48 -8.80 -9.96
CA ALA A 189 15.65 -7.45 -10.51
C ALA A 189 16.33 -7.47 -11.89
N LYS A 190 17.39 -8.27 -12.09
CA LYS A 190 18.14 -8.31 -13.36
C LYS A 190 17.28 -8.80 -14.55
N PRO A 191 16.64 -9.98 -14.50
CA PRO A 191 15.77 -10.43 -15.59
C PRO A 191 14.57 -9.51 -15.82
N PHE A 192 14.04 -8.89 -14.75
CA PHE A 192 12.93 -7.95 -14.87
C PHE A 192 13.34 -6.66 -15.61
N ALA A 193 14.50 -6.09 -15.26
CA ALA A 193 15.05 -4.93 -15.93
C ALA A 193 15.42 -5.21 -17.40
N GLU A 194 15.91 -6.42 -17.70
CA GLU A 194 16.15 -6.88 -19.08
C GLU A 194 14.87 -6.93 -19.91
N ARG A 195 13.83 -7.58 -19.38
CA ARG A 195 12.54 -7.75 -20.05
C ARG A 195 11.86 -6.42 -20.37
N GLU A 196 11.93 -5.46 -19.46
CA GLU A 196 11.30 -4.13 -19.62
C GLU A 196 12.26 -3.08 -20.25
N GLY A 197 13.48 -3.48 -20.65
CA GLY A 197 14.44 -2.58 -21.31
C GLY A 197 14.96 -1.45 -20.42
N LEU A 198 15.11 -1.70 -19.13
CA LEU A 198 15.46 -0.71 -18.10
C LEU A 198 16.95 -0.69 -17.71
N GLN A 199 17.78 -1.51 -18.35
CA GLN A 199 19.20 -1.69 -17.99
C GLN A 199 19.96 -0.36 -17.85
N VAL A 200 19.72 0.58 -18.77
CA VAL A 200 20.42 1.87 -18.79
C VAL A 200 19.81 2.89 -17.81
N LEU A 201 18.59 2.63 -17.34
CA LEU A 201 17.85 3.51 -16.42
C LEU A 201 18.07 3.13 -14.95
N CYS A 202 18.45 1.89 -14.68
CA CYS A 202 18.66 1.39 -13.31
C CYS A 202 20.13 1.45 -12.91
N ASP A 203 20.39 1.78 -11.64
CA ASP A 203 21.72 1.78 -11.03
C ASP A 203 22.11 0.41 -10.47
N SER A 204 21.95 -0.66 -11.27
CA SER A 204 22.09 -2.05 -10.80
C SER A 204 23.45 -2.33 -10.15
N HIS A 205 24.54 -1.80 -10.73
CA HIS A 205 25.88 -1.95 -10.18
C HIS A 205 26.03 -1.31 -8.78
N LEU A 206 25.44 -0.12 -8.58
CA LEU A 206 25.45 0.55 -7.29
C LEU A 206 24.73 -0.29 -6.23
N TYR A 207 23.54 -0.82 -6.56
CA TYR A 207 22.79 -1.64 -5.61
C TYR A 207 23.46 -2.98 -5.32
N GLU A 208 24.13 -3.59 -6.30
CA GLU A 208 24.93 -4.81 -6.10
C GLU A 208 26.09 -4.57 -5.13
N MET A 209 26.80 -3.46 -5.31
CA MET A 209 27.87 -3.03 -4.42
C MET A 209 27.34 -2.80 -2.99
N CYS A 210 26.25 -2.03 -2.82
CA CYS A 210 25.64 -1.80 -1.51
C CYS A 210 25.24 -3.11 -0.81
N HIS A 211 24.66 -4.06 -1.56
CA HIS A 211 24.24 -5.34 -1.00
C HIS A 211 25.44 -6.24 -0.66
N ALA A 212 26.52 -6.20 -1.45
CA ALA A 212 27.75 -6.93 -1.15
C ALA A 212 28.36 -6.43 0.18
N VAL A 213 28.48 -5.12 0.34
CA VAL A 213 28.93 -4.47 1.58
C VAL A 213 28.05 -4.87 2.76
N TYR A 214 26.73 -4.79 2.60
CA TYR A 214 25.79 -5.13 3.67
C TYR A 214 25.90 -6.58 4.13
N ASN A 215 26.04 -7.52 3.18
CA ASN A 215 26.24 -8.93 3.49
C ASN A 215 27.56 -9.18 4.23
N GLU A 216 28.63 -8.45 3.90
CA GLU A 216 29.90 -8.56 4.62
C GLU A 216 29.83 -8.03 6.04
N LEU A 217 29.21 -6.86 6.24
CA LEU A 217 29.02 -6.30 7.57
C LEU A 217 28.19 -7.23 8.47
N ARG A 218 27.16 -7.89 7.91
CA ARG A 218 26.41 -8.94 8.62
C ARG A 218 27.26 -10.17 8.92
N ALA A 219 28.12 -10.56 8.00
CA ALA A 219 29.09 -11.64 8.18
C ALA A 219 30.29 -11.25 9.06
N ARG A 220 30.28 -10.05 9.68
CA ARG A 220 31.36 -9.51 10.52
C ARG A 220 32.72 -9.44 9.80
N ARG A 221 32.71 -9.06 8.53
CA ARG A 221 33.88 -8.79 7.69
C ARG A 221 33.89 -7.34 7.23
N ILE A 222 35.09 -6.78 7.03
CA ILE A 222 35.26 -5.36 6.68
C ILE A 222 35.94 -5.13 5.33
N ASP A 223 36.45 -6.17 4.66
CA ASP A 223 37.38 -5.98 3.54
C ASP A 223 36.74 -5.23 2.37
N THR A 224 35.52 -5.60 1.95
CA THR A 224 34.83 -4.95 0.83
C THR A 224 34.40 -3.53 1.19
N VAL A 225 33.93 -3.29 2.42
CA VAL A 225 33.49 -1.94 2.83
C VAL A 225 34.66 -1.00 3.05
N LEU A 226 35.81 -1.51 3.53
CA LEU A 226 37.02 -0.72 3.68
C LEU A 226 37.59 -0.35 2.32
N ALA A 227 37.70 -1.31 1.40
CA ALA A 227 38.15 -1.05 0.03
C ALA A 227 37.25 -0.02 -0.68
N TRP A 228 35.93 -0.11 -0.46
CA TRP A 228 35.00 0.90 -0.96
C TRP A 228 35.22 2.28 -0.34
N ALA A 229 35.38 2.35 0.99
CA ALA A 229 35.59 3.61 1.70
C ALA A 229 36.91 4.29 1.30
N GLU A 230 37.97 3.52 1.09
CA GLU A 230 39.27 4.01 0.60
C GLU A 230 39.17 4.53 -0.83
N ALA A 231 38.47 3.80 -1.71
CA ALA A 231 38.24 4.24 -3.09
C ALA A 231 37.39 5.52 -3.20
N ASN A 232 36.61 5.83 -2.17
CA ASN A 232 35.71 6.99 -2.12
C ASN A 232 36.09 8.01 -1.04
N GLU A 233 37.34 8.04 -0.60
CA GLU A 233 37.82 8.92 0.49
C GLU A 233 37.49 10.40 0.22
N ALA A 234 37.76 10.90 -0.98
CA ALA A 234 37.46 12.28 -1.36
C ALA A 234 35.95 12.62 -1.29
N LEU A 235 35.07 11.66 -1.60
CA LEU A 235 33.61 11.82 -1.49
C LEU A 235 33.16 11.82 -0.03
N LEU A 236 33.79 11.01 0.82
CA LEU A 236 33.51 10.96 2.26
C LEU A 236 33.98 12.23 2.96
N GLU A 237 35.16 12.74 2.62
CA GLU A 237 35.69 14.00 3.14
C GLU A 237 34.82 15.19 2.75
N ALA A 238 34.36 15.25 1.49
CA ALA A 238 33.48 16.32 1.02
C ALA A 238 32.12 16.37 1.75
N ASN A 239 31.68 15.25 2.32
CA ASN A 239 30.41 15.13 3.06
C ASN A 239 30.61 15.01 4.59
N ASP A 240 31.82 15.26 5.09
CA ASP A 240 32.19 15.17 6.51
C ASP A 240 31.83 13.83 7.19
N SER A 241 31.96 12.73 6.46
CA SER A 241 31.67 11.39 6.97
C SER A 241 32.82 10.81 7.77
N MET A 242 32.50 10.15 8.90
CA MET A 242 33.46 9.42 9.75
C MET A 242 33.55 7.93 9.43
N LEU A 243 32.88 7.44 8.38
CA LEU A 243 32.78 6.01 8.10
C LEU A 243 34.15 5.35 7.91
N LEU A 244 35.04 5.96 7.12
CA LEU A 244 36.39 5.43 6.88
C LEU A 244 37.19 5.31 8.19
N ASP A 245 37.07 6.30 9.07
CA ASP A 245 37.74 6.31 10.37
C ASP A 245 37.19 5.21 11.28
N GLU A 246 35.87 5.04 11.36
CA GLU A 246 35.22 4.00 12.16
C GLU A 246 35.52 2.57 11.64
N LEU A 247 35.71 2.41 10.33
CA LEU A 247 36.15 1.15 9.71
C LEU A 247 37.61 0.84 10.02
N ARG A 248 38.50 1.83 9.98
CA ARG A 248 39.90 1.69 10.43
C ARG A 248 39.97 1.32 11.90
N VAL A 249 39.11 1.91 12.75
CA VAL A 249 38.96 1.49 14.16
C VAL A 249 38.52 0.04 14.25
N GLN A 250 37.54 -0.38 13.45
CA GLN A 250 37.08 -1.78 13.43
C GLN A 250 38.18 -2.74 12.98
N GLN A 251 39.02 -2.34 12.02
CA GLN A 251 40.17 -3.11 11.56
C GLN A 251 41.17 -3.38 12.70
N VAL A 252 41.45 -2.36 13.53
CA VAL A 252 42.30 -2.52 14.72
C VAL A 252 41.68 -3.50 15.72
N ILE A 253 40.36 -3.44 15.94
CA ILE A 253 39.66 -4.36 16.85
C ILE A 253 39.76 -5.81 16.38
N LEU A 254 39.60 -6.06 15.08
CA LEU A 254 39.77 -7.39 14.49
C LEU A 254 41.21 -7.92 14.68
N ARG A 255 42.24 -7.08 14.48
CA ARG A 255 43.64 -7.47 14.72
C ARG A 255 43.91 -7.78 16.19
N LEU A 256 43.31 -7.04 17.12
CA LEU A 256 43.39 -7.34 18.55
C LEU A 256 42.71 -8.66 18.90
N GLN A 257 41.61 -9.02 18.23
CA GLN A 257 40.95 -10.31 18.40
C GLN A 257 41.80 -11.49 17.90
N GLU A 258 42.68 -11.26 16.92
CA GLU A 258 43.64 -12.23 16.38
C GLU A 258 44.96 -12.31 17.18
N ASP A 259 45.09 -11.56 18.28
CA ASP A 259 46.33 -11.42 19.08
C ASP A 259 47.50 -10.75 18.32
N ASP A 260 47.24 -10.07 17.20
CA ASP A 260 48.24 -9.32 16.42
C ASP A 260 48.42 -7.89 16.94
N ILE A 261 49.11 -7.75 18.08
CA ILE A 261 49.40 -6.46 18.72
C ILE A 261 50.31 -5.59 17.85
N THR A 262 51.24 -6.21 17.11
CA THR A 262 52.17 -5.51 16.22
C THR A 262 51.46 -4.85 15.03
N GLY A 263 50.53 -5.56 14.40
CA GLY A 263 49.68 -5.03 13.34
C GLY A 263 48.70 -3.98 13.86
N ALA A 264 48.09 -4.20 15.02
CA ALA A 264 47.21 -3.21 15.65
C ALA A 264 47.94 -1.89 15.97
N THR A 265 49.17 -1.96 16.50
CA THR A 265 49.96 -0.76 16.82
C THR A 265 50.50 -0.04 15.58
N SER A 266 50.79 -0.73 14.48
CA SER A 266 51.18 -0.08 13.23
C SER A 266 50.02 0.69 12.60
N LEU A 267 48.81 0.13 12.62
CA LEU A 267 47.59 0.79 12.15
C LEU A 267 47.22 2.01 13.00
N ILE A 268 47.36 1.94 14.32
CA ILE A 268 47.13 3.13 15.17
C ILE A 268 48.15 4.23 14.89
N ARG A 269 49.40 3.88 14.56
CA ARG A 269 50.42 4.86 14.18
C ARG A 269 50.16 5.51 12.83
N SER A 270 49.44 4.85 11.93
CA SER A 270 49.02 5.46 10.67
C SER A 270 47.83 6.41 10.83
N PHE A 271 47.16 6.42 11.98
CA PHE A 271 46.10 7.39 12.26
C PHE A 271 46.71 8.79 12.37
N GLY A 272 46.27 9.71 11.51
CA GLY A 272 46.62 11.12 11.62
C GLY A 272 46.09 11.74 12.91
N ARG A 273 46.66 12.87 13.35
CA ARG A 273 46.16 13.62 14.52
C ARG A 273 44.68 14.01 14.36
N THR A 274 44.27 14.30 13.13
CA THR A 274 42.89 14.64 12.75
C THR A 274 41.91 13.52 13.05
N VAL A 275 42.27 12.27 12.76
CA VAL A 275 41.42 11.08 13.01
C VAL A 275 41.22 10.88 14.51
N ILE A 276 42.27 11.06 15.31
CA ILE A 276 42.22 10.87 16.77
C ILE A 276 41.38 11.98 17.45
N GLU A 277 41.38 13.20 16.89
CA GLU A 277 40.58 14.32 17.39
C GLU A 277 39.10 14.19 16.98
N ARG A 278 38.82 13.73 15.76
CA ARG A 278 37.46 13.57 15.21
C ARG A 278 36.74 12.32 15.74
N CYS A 279 37.43 11.18 15.78
CA CYS A 279 36.83 9.90 16.15
C CYS A 279 37.06 9.57 17.63
N ARG A 280 35.98 9.63 18.43
CA ARG A 280 36.01 9.23 19.85
C ARG A 280 36.52 7.80 20.03
N ASN A 281 36.07 6.88 19.17
CA ASN A 281 36.43 5.47 19.25
C ASN A 281 37.93 5.25 19.02
N ALA A 282 38.55 5.99 18.10
CA ALA A 282 39.99 5.96 17.86
C ALA A 282 40.80 6.37 19.09
N ARG A 283 40.34 7.36 19.87
CA ARG A 283 40.99 7.76 21.13
C ARG A 283 40.95 6.66 22.18
N THR A 284 39.83 5.95 22.27
CA THR A 284 39.66 4.82 23.20
C THR A 284 40.54 3.61 22.84
N LEU A 285 40.91 3.43 21.56
CA LEU A 285 41.80 2.34 21.14
C LEU A 285 43.19 2.41 21.77
N LEU A 286 43.73 3.62 21.99
CA LEU A 286 45.07 3.80 22.60
C LEU A 286 45.17 3.12 23.97
N SER A 287 44.11 3.22 24.78
CA SER A 287 44.02 2.52 26.05
C SER A 287 43.53 1.07 25.90
N ALA A 288 42.74 0.76 24.87
CA ALA A 288 42.21 -0.57 24.63
C ALA A 288 43.30 -1.59 24.23
N VAL A 289 44.28 -1.21 23.40
CA VAL A 289 45.39 -2.09 22.98
C VAL A 289 46.20 -2.62 24.17
N VAL A 290 46.38 -1.79 25.21
CA VAL A 290 47.12 -2.18 26.41
C VAL A 290 46.25 -3.02 27.34
N MET A 291 44.96 -2.71 27.41
CA MET A 291 44.05 -3.24 28.43
C MET A 291 43.30 -4.49 28.00
N LEU A 292 43.13 -4.75 26.70
CA LEU A 292 42.35 -5.86 26.17
C LEU A 292 43.25 -7.00 25.66
N LYS A 293 42.84 -8.24 25.94
CA LYS A 293 43.42 -9.46 25.41
C LYS A 293 42.33 -10.42 24.92
N PRO A 294 42.59 -11.22 23.88
CA PRO A 294 41.67 -12.25 23.44
C PRO A 294 41.52 -13.32 24.53
N ARG A 295 40.29 -13.78 24.75
CA ARG A 295 39.98 -14.85 25.72
C ARG A 295 40.39 -16.21 25.12
N CYS A 296 41.27 -16.95 25.80
CA CYS A 296 41.74 -18.27 25.34
C CYS A 296 40.56 -19.25 25.10
N LYS A 297 40.57 -19.92 23.95
CA LYS A 297 39.54 -20.89 23.52
C LYS A 297 39.41 -22.14 24.41
N GLU A 298 40.37 -22.41 25.30
CA GLU A 298 40.43 -23.64 26.10
C GLU A 298 39.36 -23.71 27.22
N ALA A 299 38.76 -22.59 27.62
CA ALA A 299 37.73 -22.58 28.67
C ALA A 299 36.36 -23.13 28.24
N ASN A 300 36.08 -23.26 26.93
CA ASN A 300 34.80 -23.81 26.46
C ASN A 300 34.70 -25.33 26.63
N GLN A 301 35.81 -26.06 26.79
CA GLN A 301 35.78 -27.51 27.04
C GLN A 301 35.52 -27.86 28.51
N HIS A 302 35.80 -26.96 29.45
CA HIS A 302 35.53 -27.18 30.87
C HIS A 302 34.08 -26.88 31.26
N ALA A 303 33.41 -25.93 30.59
CA ALA A 303 31.98 -25.65 30.83
C ALA A 303 31.03 -26.77 30.34
N GLN A 304 31.48 -27.64 29.43
CA GLN A 304 30.74 -28.82 28.98
C GLN A 304 31.06 -30.10 29.77
N ARG A 305 32.06 -30.08 30.66
CA ARG A 305 32.43 -31.23 31.51
C ARG A 305 31.80 -31.22 32.91
N GLU A 306 31.20 -30.10 33.33
CA GLU A 306 30.55 -29.98 34.66
C GLU A 306 29.05 -30.32 34.65
N THR A 307 28.46 -30.64 33.48
CA THR A 307 27.05 -31.06 33.38
C THR A 307 26.82 -32.58 33.34
N ASP A 308 27.88 -33.39 33.32
CA ASP A 308 27.77 -34.85 33.28
C ASP A 308 28.13 -35.47 34.65
N THR A 309 27.14 -35.54 35.56
CA THR A 309 27.10 -36.57 36.60
C THR A 309 25.83 -37.40 36.44
N PRO A 310 25.90 -38.75 36.46
CA PRO A 310 24.76 -39.59 36.12
C PRO A 310 23.90 -39.79 37.37
N ASN A 311 22.59 -39.55 37.27
CA ASN A 311 21.64 -40.18 38.18
C ASN A 311 20.51 -40.86 37.41
N ARG A 312 20.34 -42.12 37.80
CA ARG A 312 19.52 -43.17 37.21
C ARG A 312 18.01 -42.94 37.39
N GLU A 313 17.31 -43.31 36.31
CA GLU A 313 16.09 -44.11 36.21
C GLU A 313 14.77 -43.60 36.84
N GLY A 314 13.75 -43.50 35.99
CA GLY A 314 12.35 -43.30 36.37
C GLY A 314 11.44 -42.90 35.21
N ASP A 315 11.11 -43.86 34.34
CA ASP A 315 10.18 -43.84 33.20
C ASP A 315 8.93 -42.93 33.33
N ASN A 316 8.61 -42.16 32.28
CA ASN A 316 7.58 -42.54 31.29
C ASN A 316 7.16 -41.39 30.37
N ILE A 317 6.91 -41.80 29.13
CA ILE A 317 6.43 -41.05 27.97
C ILE A 317 5.01 -40.50 28.20
N SER A 318 4.76 -39.23 27.89
CA SER A 318 3.67 -38.83 26.96
C SER A 318 3.57 -37.33 26.76
N THR A 319 3.57 -36.99 25.47
CA THR A 319 3.25 -35.71 24.86
C THR A 319 1.84 -35.22 25.22
N SER A 320 1.69 -33.98 25.66
CA SER A 320 0.46 -33.20 25.53
C SER A 320 0.76 -31.71 25.59
N PHE A 321 0.69 -31.06 24.43
CA PHE A 321 0.72 -29.63 24.24
C PHE A 321 -0.73 -29.15 24.16
N LYS A 322 -1.20 -28.33 25.12
CA LYS A 322 -2.37 -27.44 24.96
C LYS A 322 -2.29 -26.21 25.89
N PRO A 323 -2.98 -25.10 25.53
CA PRO A 323 -2.45 -23.74 25.65
C PRO A 323 -2.93 -22.98 26.90
N GLY A 324 -2.12 -22.00 27.31
CA GLY A 324 -2.40 -21.10 28.43
C GLY A 324 -3.49 -20.08 28.12
N GLY A 325 -4.38 -19.91 29.11
CA GLY A 325 -5.44 -18.92 29.15
C GLY A 325 -4.98 -17.54 29.65
N VAL A 326 -5.89 -16.61 29.47
CA VAL A 326 -5.87 -15.16 29.65
C VAL A 326 -5.97 -14.72 31.13
N THR A 327 -5.27 -13.64 31.49
CA THR A 327 -5.67 -12.51 32.39
C THR A 327 -4.56 -11.44 32.29
N GLU A 328 -4.78 -10.27 31.65
CA GLU A 328 -5.23 -8.97 32.24
C GLU A 328 -4.40 -8.53 33.46
N HIS A 329 -3.88 -7.30 33.65
CA HIS A 329 -3.90 -5.99 32.99
C HIS A 329 -2.68 -5.20 33.53
N GLY A 330 -2.10 -4.27 32.76
CA GLY A 330 -1.09 -3.32 33.27
C GLY A 330 -0.59 -2.37 32.18
N ASP A 331 -1.03 -1.12 32.25
CA ASP A 331 -0.82 -0.05 31.27
C ASP A 331 0.65 0.24 30.95
N ALA A 332 0.99 0.23 29.66
CA ALA A 332 2.14 0.94 29.12
C ALA A 332 1.89 1.29 27.64
N SER A 333 1.81 2.59 27.36
CA SER A 333 1.78 3.17 26.01
C SER A 333 2.99 2.71 25.18
N PRO A 334 2.84 2.24 23.94
CA PRO A 334 3.97 2.04 23.05
C PRO A 334 4.15 3.26 22.15
N SER A 335 5.30 3.90 22.29
CA SER A 335 5.88 4.78 21.29
C SER A 335 5.98 4.05 19.95
N SER A 336 5.51 4.71 18.90
CA SER A 336 5.70 4.32 17.50
C SER A 336 7.18 4.34 17.14
N ASP A 337 7.84 3.20 17.21
CA ASP A 337 9.17 3.00 16.65
C ASP A 337 9.08 1.89 15.61
N SER A 338 9.06 2.28 14.34
CA SER A 338 9.11 1.37 13.18
C SER A 338 10.54 0.88 12.92
N THR A 339 11.21 0.47 13.99
CA THR A 339 12.51 -0.21 14.02
C THR A 339 12.32 -1.74 14.06
N GLU A 340 11.48 -2.29 13.19
CA GLU A 340 11.62 -3.71 12.77
C GLU A 340 12.68 -3.83 11.67
N ARG A 341 13.83 -3.20 11.90
CA ARG A 341 15.06 -3.43 11.15
C ARG A 341 16.07 -3.86 12.20
N TYR A 342 16.63 -5.06 12.00
CA TYR A 342 17.64 -5.68 12.84
C TYR A 342 17.09 -6.26 14.15
N HIS A 343 16.56 -7.49 14.10
CA HIS A 343 16.63 -8.34 15.27
C HIS A 343 18.10 -8.43 15.69
N ALA A 344 18.39 -8.04 16.92
CA ALA A 344 19.67 -8.28 17.56
C ALA A 344 19.91 -9.80 17.58
N GLU A 345 20.67 -10.31 16.61
CA GLU A 345 21.17 -11.68 16.64
C GLU A 345 21.97 -11.84 17.93
N THR A 346 21.51 -12.78 18.75
CA THR A 346 22.16 -13.22 19.98
C THR A 346 23.64 -13.50 19.73
N ASP A 347 24.50 -12.98 20.62
CA ASP A 347 25.95 -13.12 20.57
C ASP A 347 26.40 -14.53 20.15
N ASP A 348 26.87 -14.67 18.91
CA ASP A 348 27.47 -15.90 18.39
C ASP A 348 28.71 -16.30 19.24
N PRO A 349 28.71 -17.48 19.89
CA PRO A 349 29.79 -17.95 20.76
C PRO A 349 31.09 -18.30 20.00
N THR A 350 31.10 -18.27 18.67
CA THR A 350 32.28 -18.61 17.85
C THR A 350 33.29 -17.46 17.70
N PHE A 351 32.91 -16.21 17.99
CA PHE A 351 33.80 -15.06 17.85
C PHE A 351 34.69 -14.84 19.11
N PRO A 352 36.01 -14.70 18.96
CA PRO A 352 36.92 -14.46 20.07
C PRO A 352 36.57 -13.15 20.78
N ARG A 353 36.18 -13.26 22.06
CA ARG A 353 35.86 -12.09 22.90
C ARG A 353 37.14 -11.46 23.43
N LEU A 354 37.27 -10.15 23.23
CA LEU A 354 38.27 -9.34 23.93
C LEU A 354 37.83 -9.14 25.38
N THR A 355 38.72 -9.43 26.31
CA THR A 355 38.51 -9.25 27.76
C THR A 355 39.62 -8.39 28.33
N CYS A 356 39.36 -7.65 29.40
CA CYS A 356 40.43 -6.88 30.03
C CYS A 356 41.50 -7.80 30.64
N LEU A 357 42.72 -7.29 30.83
CA LEU A 357 43.85 -8.01 31.41
C LEU A 357 43.51 -8.68 32.77
N TYR A 358 42.63 -8.06 33.55
CA TYR A 358 42.21 -8.54 34.87
C TYR A 358 41.13 -9.63 34.82
N CYS A 359 40.35 -9.69 33.74
CA CYS A 359 39.26 -10.65 33.55
C CYS A 359 39.62 -11.80 32.62
N ALA A 360 40.79 -11.76 31.96
CA ALA A 360 41.22 -12.79 31.01
C ALA A 360 41.27 -14.21 31.62
N ASN A 361 41.47 -14.31 32.95
CA ASN A 361 41.62 -15.58 33.68
C ASN A 361 40.49 -15.86 34.71
N GLY A 362 39.48 -14.99 34.83
CA GLY A 362 38.46 -15.04 35.88
C GLY A 362 37.07 -15.43 35.37
N VAL A 363 36.34 -16.23 36.16
CA VAL A 363 34.93 -16.58 35.92
C VAL A 363 34.05 -15.67 36.77
N GLY A 364 33.29 -14.76 36.15
CA GLY A 364 32.20 -14.02 36.78
C GLY A 364 32.35 -12.50 36.86
N GLU A 365 31.24 -11.82 36.58
CA GLU A 365 30.95 -10.36 36.54
C GLU A 365 31.78 -9.47 35.60
N ILE A 366 31.07 -8.61 34.85
CA ILE A 366 31.66 -7.65 33.91
C ILE A 366 32.31 -6.53 34.73
N CYS A 367 33.64 -6.48 34.79
CA CYS A 367 34.33 -5.38 35.46
C CYS A 367 34.09 -4.02 34.76
N GLU A 368 34.24 -2.91 35.49
CA GLU A 368 34.07 -1.55 34.97
C GLU A 368 34.94 -1.26 33.73
N ILE A 369 36.13 -1.86 33.64
CA ILE A 369 37.03 -1.72 32.49
C ILE A 369 36.42 -2.40 31.26
N CYS A 370 35.92 -3.64 31.39
CA CYS A 370 35.21 -4.34 30.33
C CYS A 370 33.92 -3.59 29.93
N GLN A 371 33.23 -2.98 30.90
CA GLN A 371 32.04 -2.18 30.63
C GLN A 371 32.37 -0.93 29.80
N ARG A 372 33.52 -0.27 30.04
CA ARG A 372 33.98 0.90 29.28
C ARG A 372 34.28 0.61 27.82
N TYR A 373 34.76 -0.60 27.51
CA TYR A 373 35.06 -1.03 26.14
C TYR A 373 33.94 -1.87 25.50
N ARG A 374 32.82 -2.07 26.20
CA ARG A 374 31.73 -2.95 25.76
C ARG A 374 31.19 -2.54 24.40
N GLU A 375 31.04 -1.24 24.14
CA GLU A 375 30.55 -0.72 22.86
C GLU A 375 31.47 -1.10 21.70
N LEU A 376 32.79 -0.98 21.88
CA LEU A 376 33.80 -1.34 20.86
C LEU A 376 33.79 -2.84 20.53
N THR A 377 33.56 -3.68 21.53
CA THR A 377 33.60 -5.15 21.37
C THR A 377 32.24 -5.78 21.12
N SER A 378 31.16 -5.00 21.12
CA SER A 378 29.78 -5.50 20.98
C SER A 378 29.43 -5.88 19.54
N ALA A 379 28.55 -6.87 19.38
CA ALA A 379 27.95 -7.18 18.08
C ALA A 379 27.15 -5.98 17.51
N HIS A 380 26.59 -5.14 18.39
CA HIS A 380 25.84 -3.94 18.03
C HIS A 380 26.65 -2.93 17.20
N ARG A 381 27.99 -2.89 17.36
CA ARG A 381 28.87 -2.03 16.56
C ARG A 381 28.78 -2.32 15.05
N TRP A 382 28.59 -3.57 14.65
CA TRP A 382 28.42 -3.93 13.24
C TRP A 382 27.12 -3.36 12.65
N VAL A 383 26.05 -3.30 13.46
CA VAL A 383 24.79 -2.67 13.08
C VAL A 383 24.98 -1.15 12.93
N GLN A 384 25.74 -0.53 13.84
CA GLN A 384 26.08 0.90 13.73
C GLN A 384 26.89 1.20 12.47
N LEU A 385 27.92 0.40 12.15
CA LEU A 385 28.70 0.55 10.92
C LEU A 385 27.83 0.41 9.66
N ALA A 386 26.88 -0.54 9.66
CA ALA A 386 25.93 -0.68 8.57
C ALA A 386 25.00 0.54 8.43
N GLN A 387 24.51 1.08 9.55
CA GLN A 387 23.70 2.30 9.57
C GLN A 387 24.49 3.54 9.10
N GLU A 388 25.74 3.70 9.53
CA GLU A 388 26.60 4.79 9.03
C GLU A 388 26.86 4.64 7.53
N PHE A 389 27.10 3.42 7.05
CA PHE A 389 27.22 3.15 5.61
C PHE A 389 25.94 3.54 4.85
N GLU A 390 24.75 3.14 5.33
CA GLU A 390 23.47 3.54 4.73
C GLU A 390 23.35 5.07 4.64
N ARG A 391 23.65 5.80 5.72
CA ARG A 391 23.63 7.29 5.71
C ARG A 391 24.62 7.90 4.73
N CYS A 392 25.81 7.31 4.60
CA CYS A 392 26.81 7.76 3.61
C CYS A 392 26.29 7.58 2.19
N ILE A 393 25.71 6.41 1.91
CA ILE A 393 25.12 6.10 0.61
C ILE A 393 23.96 7.06 0.28
N GLU A 394 23.10 7.39 1.25
CA GLU A 394 22.02 8.37 1.08
C GLU A 394 22.57 9.77 0.74
N THR A 395 23.64 10.18 1.42
CA THR A 395 24.23 11.51 1.24
C THR A 395 25.01 11.62 -0.08
N ILE A 396 25.84 10.62 -0.40
CA ILE A 396 26.70 10.60 -1.59
C ILE A 396 25.88 10.46 -2.88
N TYR A 397 24.83 9.64 -2.87
CA TYR A 397 24.04 9.34 -4.07
C TYR A 397 22.65 9.99 -4.07
N GLY A 398 22.27 10.73 -3.03
CA GLY A 398 20.96 11.37 -2.87
C GLY A 398 19.79 10.39 -2.86
N MET A 399 20.05 9.13 -2.52
CA MET A 399 19.02 8.12 -2.40
C MET A 399 18.28 8.35 -1.09
N GLY A 400 16.94 8.30 -1.11
CA GLY A 400 16.18 8.39 0.14
C GLY A 400 16.25 7.08 0.95
N PRO A 401 16.04 7.10 2.28
CA PRO A 401 16.18 5.93 3.16
C PRO A 401 15.29 4.75 2.82
N PHE A 402 14.16 5.02 2.15
CA PHE A 402 13.22 4.01 1.69
C PHE A 402 13.09 4.06 0.15
N PRO A 403 12.91 2.89 -0.51
CA PRO A 403 12.56 2.82 -1.92
C PRO A 403 11.34 3.69 -2.24
N GLN A 404 11.30 4.28 -3.44
CA GLN A 404 10.21 5.18 -3.80
C GLN A 404 8.83 4.50 -3.82
N LEU A 405 8.78 3.26 -4.30
CA LEU A 405 7.55 2.48 -4.34
C LEU A 405 6.91 2.34 -2.95
N GLU A 406 7.71 2.09 -1.91
CA GLU A 406 7.24 1.95 -0.53
C GLU A 406 6.68 3.27 0.01
N ARG A 407 7.36 4.39 -0.25
CA ARG A 407 6.85 5.72 0.11
C ARG A 407 5.53 6.03 -0.59
N MET A 408 5.40 5.70 -1.87
CA MET A 408 4.17 5.91 -2.62
C MET A 408 3.02 5.04 -2.10
N MET A 409 3.30 3.79 -1.73
CA MET A 409 2.28 2.94 -1.09
C MET A 409 1.88 3.51 0.27
N HIS A 410 2.83 3.91 1.11
CA HIS A 410 2.56 4.51 2.42
C HIS A 410 1.68 5.75 2.28
N THR A 411 2.06 6.70 1.41
CA THR A 411 1.28 7.93 1.20
C THR A 411 -0.09 7.66 0.57
N GLY A 412 -0.18 6.70 -0.36
CA GLY A 412 -1.44 6.24 -0.93
C GLY A 412 -2.38 5.65 0.12
N PHE A 413 -1.87 4.79 1.01
CA PHE A 413 -2.65 4.26 2.11
C PHE A 413 -3.07 5.34 3.11
N CYS A 414 -2.19 6.28 3.47
CA CYS A 414 -2.57 7.44 4.30
C CYS A 414 -3.73 8.23 3.69
N ALA A 415 -3.71 8.43 2.37
CA ALA A 415 -4.73 9.19 1.65
C ALA A 415 -6.08 8.45 1.56
N ILE A 416 -6.05 7.11 1.45
CA ILE A 416 -7.26 6.30 1.27
C ILE A 416 -7.87 5.86 2.60
N LYS A 417 -7.04 5.53 3.60
CA LYS A 417 -7.47 5.04 4.92
C LYS A 417 -8.40 6.05 5.60
N SER A 418 -9.58 5.59 6.00
CA SER A 418 -10.49 6.32 6.88
C SER A 418 -10.48 5.72 8.28
N THR A 419 -11.00 6.47 9.26
CA THR A 419 -11.24 5.97 10.63
C THR A 419 -12.14 4.74 10.65
N THR A 420 -13.06 4.62 9.68
CA THR A 420 -13.97 3.48 9.53
C THR A 420 -13.32 2.22 8.95
N CYS A 421 -12.13 2.29 8.34
CA CYS A 421 -11.46 1.10 7.78
C CYS A 421 -11.11 0.03 8.83
N GLY A 422 -11.07 0.38 10.12
CA GLY A 422 -10.89 -0.56 11.22
C GLY A 422 -12.17 -1.33 11.54
N ASP A 423 -13.23 -0.59 11.88
CA ASP A 423 -14.48 -1.14 12.41
C ASP A 423 -15.45 -1.63 11.33
N GLN A 424 -15.45 -0.99 10.16
CA GLN A 424 -16.39 -1.22 9.06
C GLN A 424 -15.65 -1.35 7.73
N ARG A 425 -15.11 -2.55 7.50
CA ARG A 425 -14.31 -2.86 6.31
C ARG A 425 -15.19 -2.96 5.06
N ASN A 426 -14.73 -2.34 3.98
CA ASN A 426 -15.36 -2.39 2.67
C ASN A 426 -14.53 -3.23 1.69
N SER A 427 -15.14 -4.18 1.00
CA SER A 427 -14.48 -5.03 -0.01
C SER A 427 -13.94 -4.25 -1.22
N THR A 428 -14.50 -3.07 -1.52
CA THR A 428 -14.04 -2.22 -2.62
C THR A 428 -12.93 -1.24 -2.22
N CYS A 429 -12.64 -1.12 -0.91
CA CYS A 429 -11.58 -0.23 -0.43
C CYS A 429 -10.22 -0.93 -0.47
N PRO A 430 -9.22 -0.42 -1.22
CA PRO A 430 -7.89 -1.02 -1.28
C PRO A 430 -7.19 -1.14 0.09
N ALA A 431 -7.47 -0.20 0.99
CA ALA A 431 -6.93 -0.21 2.36
C ALA A 431 -7.59 -1.26 3.27
N CYS A 432 -8.79 -1.74 2.95
CA CYS A 432 -9.51 -2.74 3.75
C CYS A 432 -9.19 -4.19 3.35
N LEU A 433 -8.40 -4.40 2.29
CA LEU A 433 -8.05 -5.73 1.79
C LEU A 433 -7.28 -6.53 2.86
N PRO A 434 -7.54 -7.86 3.00
CA PRO A 434 -6.93 -8.66 4.05
C PRO A 434 -5.39 -8.66 4.02
N VAL A 435 -4.80 -8.63 2.82
CA VAL A 435 -3.35 -8.68 2.58
C VAL A 435 -2.63 -7.49 3.20
N TRP A 436 -3.29 -6.32 3.27
CA TRP A 436 -2.69 -5.08 3.77
C TRP A 436 -3.00 -4.80 5.24
N ARG A 437 -3.71 -5.71 5.94
CA ARG A 437 -4.25 -5.47 7.29
C ARG A 437 -3.18 -4.97 8.26
N GLU A 438 -2.11 -5.74 8.43
CA GLU A 438 -1.07 -5.43 9.41
C GLU A 438 -0.39 -4.08 9.14
N TYR A 439 -0.22 -3.74 7.86
CA TYR A 439 0.40 -2.48 7.46
C TYR A 439 -0.57 -1.30 7.64
N VAL A 440 -1.78 -1.39 7.08
CA VAL A 440 -2.76 -0.29 7.09
C VAL A 440 -3.15 0.06 8.51
N ASP A 441 -3.24 -0.89 9.44
CA ASP A 441 -3.58 -0.63 10.84
C ASP A 441 -2.53 0.30 11.51
N LYS A 442 -1.24 0.18 11.15
CA LYS A 442 -0.13 1.02 11.63
C LYS A 442 -0.06 2.41 10.95
N VAL A 443 -0.65 2.58 9.77
CA VAL A 443 -0.59 3.84 8.99
C VAL A 443 -1.57 4.88 9.54
N PRO A 444 -1.21 6.18 9.64
CA PRO A 444 -2.14 7.20 10.11
C PRO A 444 -3.31 7.40 9.13
N ALA A 445 -4.50 7.66 9.68
CA ALA A 445 -5.66 8.04 8.87
C ALA A 445 -5.61 9.55 8.56
N ALA A 446 -5.72 9.93 7.29
CA ALA A 446 -5.88 11.34 6.95
C ALA A 446 -7.28 11.85 7.31
N LEU A 447 -7.36 13.05 7.89
CA LEU A 447 -8.64 13.73 8.10
C LEU A 447 -9.19 14.16 6.74
N LYS A 448 -10.15 13.41 6.19
CA LYS A 448 -10.77 13.76 4.91
C LYS A 448 -11.70 14.95 5.11
N LEU A 449 -11.28 16.13 4.67
CA LEU A 449 -12.09 17.35 4.67
C LEU A 449 -13.25 17.29 3.66
N ASN A 450 -13.05 16.55 2.56
CA ASN A 450 -14.04 16.36 1.51
C ASN A 450 -14.31 14.86 1.35
N SER A 451 -15.49 14.41 1.76
CA SER A 451 -15.99 13.07 1.44
C SER A 451 -16.88 13.14 0.21
N ALA A 452 -16.65 12.28 -0.77
CA ALA A 452 -17.59 12.04 -1.84
C ALA A 452 -18.28 10.70 -1.63
N LEU A 453 -19.58 10.65 -1.90
CA LEU A 453 -20.35 9.42 -1.87
C LEU A 453 -20.17 8.71 -3.21
N LEU A 454 -19.92 7.41 -3.17
CA LEU A 454 -19.82 6.56 -4.36
C LEU A 454 -20.97 5.56 -4.31
N CYS A 455 -21.65 5.36 -5.44
CA CYS A 455 -22.73 4.40 -5.53
C CYS A 455 -22.11 2.98 -5.46
N PRO A 456 -22.54 2.13 -4.53
CA PRO A 456 -21.96 0.79 -4.37
C PRO A 456 -22.22 -0.14 -5.56
N VAL A 457 -23.22 0.17 -6.39
CA VAL A 457 -23.61 -0.63 -7.57
C VAL A 457 -22.84 -0.19 -8.82
N THR A 458 -22.87 1.10 -9.13
CA THR A 458 -22.24 1.64 -10.35
C THR A 458 -20.78 2.00 -10.16
N GLY A 459 -20.33 2.21 -8.92
CA GLY A 459 -19.00 2.74 -8.61
C GLY A 459 -18.84 4.23 -8.96
N GLU A 460 -19.91 4.89 -9.39
CA GLU A 460 -19.89 6.29 -9.80
C GLU A 460 -20.08 7.25 -8.62
N LEU A 461 -19.64 8.50 -8.82
CA LEU A 461 -19.86 9.57 -7.85
C LEU A 461 -21.36 9.85 -7.71
N MET A 462 -21.86 9.69 -6.50
CA MET A 462 -23.22 10.08 -6.17
C MET A 462 -23.30 11.60 -6.10
N ASN A 463 -24.28 12.16 -6.77
CA ASN A 463 -24.62 13.58 -6.73
C ASN A 463 -26.15 13.74 -6.84
N TYR A 464 -26.64 14.97 -7.00
CA TYR A 464 -28.07 15.21 -7.13
C TYR A 464 -28.70 14.55 -8.37
N ASP A 465 -27.91 14.36 -9.43
CA ASP A 465 -28.36 13.76 -10.69
C ASP A 465 -28.10 12.23 -10.75
N ASN A 466 -27.34 11.69 -9.79
CA ASN A 466 -26.96 10.28 -9.67
C ASN A 466 -27.15 9.79 -8.22
N PRO A 467 -28.41 9.61 -7.77
CA PRO A 467 -28.71 9.04 -6.45
C PRO A 467 -28.27 7.57 -6.35
N PRO A 468 -28.15 7.01 -5.14
CA PRO A 468 -27.74 5.62 -5.01
C PRO A 468 -28.87 4.72 -5.54
N TYR A 469 -28.54 3.73 -6.37
CA TYR A 469 -29.54 2.78 -6.88
C TYR A 469 -30.17 1.91 -5.77
N ALA A 470 -29.43 1.67 -4.67
CA ALA A 470 -29.93 0.99 -3.49
C ALA A 470 -30.08 1.99 -2.32
N SER A 471 -31.27 2.08 -1.72
CA SER A 471 -31.53 3.03 -0.64
C SER A 471 -30.94 2.54 0.69
N PRO A 472 -30.55 3.45 1.61
CA PRO A 472 -30.29 3.10 3.01
C PRO A 472 -31.52 2.54 3.75
N GLY A 473 -32.71 2.65 3.16
CA GLY A 473 -34.01 2.29 3.74
C GLY A 473 -34.50 0.88 3.42
N GLY A 474 -33.69 0.04 2.76
CA GLY A 474 -34.01 -1.37 2.55
C GLY A 474 -34.57 -1.66 1.15
N TYR A 475 -35.69 -2.39 1.08
CA TYR A 475 -36.25 -2.93 -0.18
C TYR A 475 -37.01 -1.92 -1.06
N LEU A 476 -37.13 -0.65 -0.63
CA LEU A 476 -37.79 0.41 -1.39
C LEU A 476 -36.80 1.09 -2.36
N PRO A 477 -37.23 1.39 -3.60
CA PRO A 477 -36.47 2.24 -4.51
C PRO A 477 -36.14 3.60 -3.88
N SER A 478 -34.98 4.15 -4.25
CA SER A 478 -34.46 5.41 -3.72
C SER A 478 -34.96 6.66 -4.46
N ASP A 479 -35.67 6.50 -5.57
CA ASP A 479 -36.24 7.60 -6.35
C ASP A 479 -37.63 8.00 -5.82
N SER A 480 -38.23 9.05 -6.39
CA SER A 480 -39.55 9.55 -5.96
C SER A 480 -40.68 8.50 -6.05
N SER A 481 -40.47 7.38 -6.74
CA SER A 481 -41.46 6.31 -6.80
C SER A 481 -41.57 5.55 -5.47
N GLY A 482 -40.48 5.47 -4.71
CA GLY A 482 -40.41 4.83 -3.40
C GLY A 482 -41.09 5.60 -2.26
N ASP A 483 -41.50 6.85 -2.48
CA ASP A 483 -42.12 7.67 -1.42
C ASP A 483 -43.64 7.43 -1.26
N PHE A 484 -44.34 7.22 -2.37
CA PHE A 484 -45.81 7.06 -2.36
C PHE A 484 -46.32 6.00 -3.34
N PHE A 485 -45.74 5.90 -4.53
CA PHE A 485 -46.31 5.10 -5.61
C PHE A 485 -46.28 3.60 -5.27
N TYR A 486 -45.15 3.09 -4.78
CA TYR A 486 -45.03 1.69 -4.38
C TYR A 486 -45.94 1.35 -3.19
N GLN A 487 -45.99 2.18 -2.15
CA GLN A 487 -46.88 1.95 -1.00
C GLN A 487 -48.36 1.95 -1.41
N PHE A 488 -48.75 2.90 -2.25
CA PHE A 488 -50.11 2.97 -2.78
C PHE A 488 -50.47 1.72 -3.59
N SER A 489 -49.55 1.27 -4.46
CA SER A 489 -49.71 0.04 -5.24
C SER A 489 -49.86 -1.20 -4.35
N GLU A 490 -49.02 -1.36 -3.33
CA GLU A 490 -49.09 -2.48 -2.38
C GLU A 490 -50.42 -2.51 -1.60
N VAL A 491 -50.89 -1.36 -1.11
CA VAL A 491 -52.18 -1.25 -0.40
C VAL A 491 -53.34 -1.63 -1.33
N LEU A 492 -53.29 -1.19 -2.58
CA LEU A 492 -54.31 -1.50 -3.57
C LEU A 492 -54.31 -2.99 -3.98
N CYS A 493 -53.13 -3.58 -4.21
CA CYS A 493 -52.96 -5.01 -4.47
C CYS A 493 -53.46 -5.86 -3.31
N PHE A 494 -53.11 -5.51 -2.07
CA PHE A 494 -53.61 -6.18 -0.88
C PHE A 494 -55.14 -6.08 -0.77
N GLY A 495 -55.71 -4.90 -1.03
CA GLY A 495 -57.15 -4.68 -1.06
C GLY A 495 -57.87 -5.58 -2.08
N PHE A 496 -57.33 -5.70 -3.29
CA PHE A 496 -57.88 -6.59 -4.30
C PHE A 496 -57.72 -8.07 -3.95
N ALA A 497 -56.57 -8.50 -3.45
CA ALA A 497 -56.36 -9.88 -3.02
C ALA A 497 -57.30 -10.27 -1.87
N ALA A 498 -57.46 -9.39 -0.87
CA ALA A 498 -58.39 -9.58 0.24
C ALA A 498 -59.85 -9.63 -0.23
N TYR A 499 -60.21 -8.78 -1.20
CA TYR A 499 -61.54 -8.78 -1.79
C TYR A 499 -61.81 -10.08 -2.57
N ILE A 500 -60.87 -10.55 -3.40
CA ILE A 500 -60.97 -11.83 -4.11
C ILE A 500 -61.12 -12.98 -3.11
N ALA A 501 -60.30 -13.01 -2.05
CA ALA A 501 -60.41 -14.03 -1.00
C ALA A 501 -61.79 -13.98 -0.31
N TYR A 502 -62.32 -12.79 0.01
CA TYR A 502 -63.67 -12.63 0.56
C TYR A 502 -64.76 -13.14 -0.40
N LEU A 503 -64.62 -12.85 -1.69
CA LEU A 503 -65.55 -13.34 -2.72
C LEU A 503 -65.54 -14.86 -2.79
N CYS A 504 -64.36 -15.50 -2.84
CA CYS A 504 -64.23 -16.95 -2.95
C CYS A 504 -64.62 -17.67 -1.65
N MET A 505 -64.21 -17.17 -0.48
CA MET A 505 -64.40 -17.89 0.79
C MET A 505 -65.74 -17.64 1.46
N TYR A 506 -66.41 -16.52 1.17
CA TYR A 506 -67.63 -16.13 1.87
C TYR A 506 -68.80 -15.86 0.91
N LYS A 507 -68.71 -14.83 0.06
CA LYS A 507 -69.87 -14.36 -0.73
C LYS A 507 -70.34 -15.39 -1.77
N TYR A 508 -69.41 -16.00 -2.48
CA TYR A 508 -69.65 -16.98 -3.54
C TYR A 508 -69.10 -18.36 -3.17
N LYS A 509 -69.01 -18.68 -1.88
CA LYS A 509 -68.49 -19.96 -1.39
C LYS A 509 -69.18 -21.18 -2.03
N PHE A 510 -70.46 -21.07 -2.37
CA PHE A 510 -71.23 -22.16 -2.97
C PHE A 510 -70.84 -22.49 -4.42
N THR A 511 -70.13 -21.60 -5.12
CA THR A 511 -69.64 -21.83 -6.49
C THR A 511 -68.19 -22.33 -6.53
N TYR A 512 -67.58 -22.59 -5.36
CA TYR A 512 -66.21 -23.06 -5.27
C TYR A 512 -66.14 -24.59 -5.46
N GLU A 513 -65.36 -25.02 -6.44
CA GLU A 513 -65.17 -26.41 -6.86
C GLU A 513 -64.05 -27.07 -6.03
N ALA A 514 -64.39 -27.47 -4.81
CA ALA A 514 -63.44 -28.03 -3.85
C ALA A 514 -62.91 -29.43 -4.23
N ASP A 515 -63.56 -30.11 -5.17
CA ASP A 515 -63.20 -31.44 -5.68
C ASP A 515 -61.98 -31.42 -6.60
N ILE A 516 -61.77 -30.31 -7.32
CA ILE A 516 -60.63 -30.13 -8.23
C ILE A 516 -59.48 -29.31 -7.63
N ASP A 517 -59.73 -28.51 -6.58
CA ASP A 517 -58.68 -27.80 -5.83
C ASP A 517 -58.08 -28.70 -4.73
N THR A 518 -57.25 -29.66 -5.16
CA THR A 518 -56.78 -30.77 -4.31
C THR A 518 -55.49 -30.50 -3.55
N MET A 519 -54.78 -29.39 -3.82
CA MET A 519 -53.43 -29.17 -3.28
C MET A 519 -53.46 -28.42 -1.93
N PRO A 520 -52.99 -29.02 -0.83
CA PRO A 520 -52.94 -28.34 0.46
C PRO A 520 -51.94 -27.17 0.47
N ALA A 521 -52.38 -25.99 0.89
CA ALA A 521 -51.53 -24.79 0.99
C ALA A 521 -50.31 -24.98 1.91
N SER A 522 -50.38 -25.90 2.88
CA SER A 522 -49.27 -26.21 3.80
C SER A 522 -48.01 -26.71 3.08
N TYR A 523 -48.15 -27.37 1.92
CA TYR A 523 -47.01 -27.85 1.14
C TYR A 523 -46.20 -26.73 0.50
N ILE A 524 -46.79 -25.54 0.35
CA ILE A 524 -46.08 -24.34 -0.10
C ILE A 524 -45.62 -23.51 1.10
N LEU A 525 -46.52 -23.23 2.05
CA LEU A 525 -46.25 -22.29 3.13
C LEU A 525 -45.16 -22.78 4.09
N ILE A 526 -45.17 -24.06 4.50
CA ILE A 526 -44.21 -24.56 5.50
C ILE A 526 -42.79 -24.59 4.95
N PRO A 527 -42.51 -25.18 3.77
CA PRO A 527 -41.15 -25.19 3.22
C PRO A 527 -40.63 -23.78 2.93
N SER A 528 -41.47 -22.89 2.38
CA SER A 528 -41.07 -21.50 2.10
C SER A 528 -40.70 -20.74 3.38
N LEU A 529 -41.40 -20.97 4.50
CA LEU A 529 -41.06 -20.35 5.78
C LEU A 529 -39.73 -20.87 6.34
N ILE A 530 -39.51 -22.19 6.29
CA ILE A 530 -38.25 -22.81 6.75
C ILE A 530 -37.07 -22.25 5.95
N VAL A 531 -37.21 -22.17 4.62
CA VAL A 531 -36.15 -21.62 3.76
C VAL A 531 -35.94 -20.13 4.04
N ALA A 532 -36.99 -19.33 4.24
CA ALA A 532 -36.86 -17.90 4.57
C ALA A 532 -36.11 -17.65 5.89
N ILE A 533 -36.34 -18.48 6.92
CA ILE A 533 -35.61 -18.37 8.19
C ILE A 533 -34.11 -18.60 7.99
N VAL A 534 -33.73 -19.57 7.15
CA VAL A 534 -32.32 -19.94 6.91
C VAL A 534 -31.64 -19.02 5.88
N MET A 535 -32.37 -18.65 4.83
CA MET A 535 -31.90 -17.91 3.66
C MET A 535 -32.74 -16.64 3.49
N HIS A 536 -32.36 -15.56 4.16
CA HIS A 536 -32.94 -14.22 3.97
C HIS A 536 -31.85 -13.16 3.80
N PRO A 537 -32.12 -12.05 3.09
CA PRO A 537 -31.19 -10.92 2.99
C PRO A 537 -31.13 -10.16 4.32
N LYS A 538 -30.23 -9.18 4.45
CA LYS A 538 -30.15 -8.29 5.63
C LYS A 538 -30.31 -6.82 5.24
N LEU A 539 -31.18 -6.56 4.27
CA LEU A 539 -31.23 -5.26 3.60
C LEU A 539 -31.94 -4.21 4.48
N ASN A 540 -32.99 -4.60 5.21
CA ASN A 540 -33.77 -3.69 6.06
C ASN A 540 -33.22 -3.57 7.49
N ARG A 541 -32.15 -4.31 7.82
CA ARG A 541 -31.56 -4.40 9.18
C ARG A 541 -32.59 -4.79 10.27
N ASN A 542 -33.69 -5.39 9.87
CA ASN A 542 -34.77 -5.86 10.73
C ASN A 542 -35.07 -7.31 10.38
N LEU A 543 -34.74 -8.21 11.31
CA LEU A 543 -34.86 -9.66 11.13
C LEU A 543 -36.27 -10.08 10.68
N ILE A 544 -37.32 -9.53 11.29
CA ILE A 544 -38.70 -9.90 10.97
C ILE A 544 -39.06 -9.43 9.57
N GLY A 545 -38.70 -8.19 9.22
CA GLY A 545 -38.97 -7.62 7.90
C GLY A 545 -38.26 -8.39 6.79
N ASP A 546 -36.98 -8.72 6.99
CA ASP A 546 -36.17 -9.45 6.01
C ASP A 546 -36.68 -10.90 5.80
N ILE A 547 -37.09 -11.58 6.88
CA ILE A 547 -37.68 -12.93 6.79
C ILE A 547 -39.05 -12.89 6.11
N CYS A 548 -39.93 -11.94 6.47
CA CYS A 548 -41.25 -11.80 5.85
C CYS A 548 -41.15 -11.50 4.35
N TRP A 549 -40.19 -10.66 3.95
CA TRP A 549 -39.94 -10.36 2.55
C TRP A 549 -39.47 -11.61 1.77
N ALA A 550 -38.48 -12.33 2.31
CA ALA A 550 -37.99 -13.56 1.70
C ALA A 550 -39.08 -14.64 1.62
N PHE A 551 -39.88 -14.75 2.68
CA PHE A 551 -41.02 -15.66 2.74
C PHE A 551 -42.05 -15.37 1.65
N ALA A 552 -42.44 -14.10 1.47
CA ALA A 552 -43.38 -13.71 0.42
C ALA A 552 -42.87 -14.11 -0.97
N LEU A 553 -41.59 -13.84 -1.26
CA LEU A 553 -40.94 -14.20 -2.52
C LEU A 553 -40.90 -15.72 -2.78
N TYR A 554 -40.63 -16.52 -1.75
CA TYR A 554 -40.59 -17.99 -1.88
C TYR A 554 -41.98 -18.61 -1.99
N VAL A 555 -42.98 -18.09 -1.28
CA VAL A 555 -44.38 -18.51 -1.47
C VAL A 555 -44.85 -18.17 -2.88
N GLU A 556 -44.50 -17.00 -3.40
CA GLU A 556 -44.88 -16.57 -4.74
C GLU A 556 -44.32 -17.48 -5.85
N THR A 557 -43.14 -18.09 -5.62
CA THR A 557 -42.52 -19.04 -6.56
C THR A 557 -43.44 -20.22 -6.89
N PHE A 558 -44.20 -20.71 -5.90
CA PHE A 558 -45.10 -21.85 -6.04
C PHE A 558 -46.58 -21.49 -5.96
N GLY A 559 -46.92 -20.22 -5.73
CA GLY A 559 -48.30 -19.79 -5.46
C GLY A 559 -49.29 -19.99 -6.61
N VAL A 560 -48.80 -20.12 -7.86
CA VAL A 560 -49.64 -20.36 -9.05
C VAL A 560 -49.93 -21.85 -9.28
N LEU A 561 -49.20 -22.74 -8.63
CA LEU A 561 -49.30 -24.19 -8.84
C LEU A 561 -50.70 -24.78 -8.59
N PRO A 562 -51.47 -24.38 -7.54
CA PRO A 562 -52.83 -24.90 -7.35
C PRO A 562 -53.73 -24.58 -8.54
N GLN A 563 -53.62 -23.36 -9.08
CA GLN A 563 -54.42 -22.93 -10.23
C GLN A 563 -54.05 -23.68 -11.52
N LEU A 564 -52.77 -24.00 -11.72
CA LEU A 564 -52.32 -24.78 -12.88
C LEU A 564 -52.81 -26.24 -12.80
N ILE A 565 -52.77 -26.85 -11.61
CA ILE A 565 -53.30 -28.20 -11.37
C ILE A 565 -54.81 -28.22 -11.60
N MET A 566 -55.52 -27.18 -11.15
CA MET A 566 -56.95 -27.03 -11.38
C MET A 566 -57.28 -26.98 -12.89
N PHE A 567 -56.48 -26.28 -13.69
CA PHE A 567 -56.68 -26.30 -15.16
C PHE A 567 -56.47 -27.68 -15.77
N GLN A 568 -55.51 -28.47 -15.27
CA GLN A 568 -55.28 -29.83 -15.76
C GLN A 568 -56.43 -30.79 -15.42
N ALA A 569 -57.19 -30.50 -14.37
CA ALA A 569 -58.37 -31.26 -13.98
C ALA A 569 -59.65 -30.82 -14.72
N MET A 570 -59.61 -29.72 -15.47
CA MET A 570 -60.76 -29.15 -16.19
C MET A 570 -60.70 -29.46 -17.69
N ASP A 571 -61.81 -29.91 -18.27
CA ASP A 571 -61.93 -30.09 -19.73
C ASP A 571 -62.04 -28.75 -20.49
N ARG A 572 -62.59 -27.71 -19.83
CA ARG A 572 -62.72 -26.36 -20.39
C ARG A 572 -62.43 -25.30 -19.33
N ALA A 573 -61.42 -24.49 -19.59
CA ALA A 573 -61.05 -23.40 -18.70
C ALA A 573 -61.88 -22.14 -18.98
N VAL A 574 -62.22 -21.38 -17.94
CA VAL A 574 -62.91 -20.09 -18.09
C VAL A 574 -61.96 -19.07 -18.72
N THR A 575 -62.35 -18.51 -19.86
CA THR A 575 -61.54 -17.54 -20.64
C THR A 575 -60.92 -16.43 -19.81
N SER A 576 -61.68 -15.78 -18.92
CA SER A 576 -61.15 -14.70 -18.08
C SER A 576 -60.06 -15.16 -17.11
N THR A 577 -60.20 -16.37 -16.53
CA THR A 577 -59.22 -16.96 -15.62
C THR A 577 -57.93 -17.35 -16.36
N VAL A 578 -58.04 -17.81 -17.61
CA VAL A 578 -56.89 -18.10 -18.48
C VAL A 578 -56.11 -16.82 -18.78
N HIS A 579 -56.77 -15.74 -19.17
CA HIS A 579 -56.11 -14.44 -19.40
C HIS A 579 -55.47 -13.88 -18.13
N PHE A 580 -56.14 -13.98 -16.99
CA PHE A 580 -55.59 -13.57 -15.70
C PHE A 580 -54.31 -14.34 -15.35
N THR A 581 -54.34 -15.66 -15.48
CA THR A 581 -53.17 -16.52 -15.19
C THR A 581 -52.04 -16.26 -16.20
N ALA A 582 -52.36 -15.97 -17.46
CA ALA A 582 -51.37 -15.59 -18.47
C ALA A 582 -50.70 -14.24 -18.15
N ALA A 583 -51.45 -13.26 -17.69
CA ALA A 583 -50.90 -11.99 -17.22
C ALA A 583 -49.99 -12.17 -15.99
N GLN A 584 -50.38 -13.05 -15.06
CA GLN A 584 -49.55 -13.41 -13.91
C GLN A 584 -48.25 -14.13 -14.34
N ALA A 585 -48.32 -15.03 -15.32
CA ALA A 585 -47.15 -15.71 -15.88
C ALA A 585 -46.20 -14.72 -16.59
N ALA A 586 -46.74 -13.81 -17.40
CA ALA A 586 -45.95 -12.75 -18.05
C ALA A 586 -45.24 -11.84 -17.02
N SER A 587 -45.91 -11.51 -15.92
CA SER A 587 -45.31 -10.76 -14.80
C SER A 587 -44.08 -11.47 -14.22
N LYS A 588 -44.04 -12.81 -14.17
CA LYS A 588 -42.89 -13.56 -13.64
C LYS A 588 -41.67 -13.50 -14.56
N ILE A 589 -41.88 -13.43 -15.87
CA ILE A 589 -40.80 -13.23 -16.85
C ILE A 589 -40.15 -11.85 -16.62
N PHE A 590 -40.94 -10.79 -16.44
CA PHE A 590 -40.42 -9.46 -16.13
C PHE A 590 -39.72 -9.42 -14.76
N GLY A 591 -40.27 -10.11 -13.75
CA GLY A 591 -39.64 -10.27 -12.45
C GLY A 591 -38.26 -10.95 -12.52
N PHE A 592 -38.14 -12.01 -13.32
CA PHE A 592 -36.85 -12.68 -13.53
C PHE A 592 -35.81 -11.78 -14.21
N ILE A 593 -36.21 -10.99 -15.22
CA ILE A 593 -35.33 -10.02 -15.88
C ILE A 593 -34.84 -8.98 -14.87
N PHE A 594 -35.74 -8.45 -14.04
CA PHE A 594 -35.40 -7.51 -12.97
C PHE A 594 -34.37 -8.12 -12.00
N TRP A 595 -34.64 -9.33 -11.49
CA TRP A 595 -33.74 -9.98 -10.52
C TRP A 595 -32.36 -10.33 -11.10
N CYS A 596 -32.27 -10.67 -12.40
CA CYS A 596 -30.99 -10.86 -13.07
C CYS A 596 -30.08 -9.61 -13.01
N SER A 597 -30.67 -8.41 -13.02
CA SER A 597 -29.93 -7.15 -12.91
C SER A 597 -29.51 -6.82 -11.47
N THR A 598 -30.36 -7.15 -10.49
CA THR A 598 -30.28 -6.54 -9.14
C THR A 598 -29.88 -7.53 -8.04
N TYR A 599 -29.79 -8.84 -8.31
CA TYR A 599 -29.56 -9.87 -7.28
C TYR A 599 -28.34 -9.63 -6.36
N ARG A 600 -27.30 -8.96 -6.86
CA ARG A 600 -26.07 -8.69 -6.09
C ARG A 600 -26.33 -7.84 -4.85
N GLU A 601 -27.38 -7.02 -4.85
CA GLU A 601 -27.76 -6.16 -3.73
C GLU A 601 -28.23 -6.95 -2.51
N LEU A 602 -28.73 -8.17 -2.71
CA LEU A 602 -29.19 -9.05 -1.63
C LEU A 602 -28.03 -9.75 -0.91
N ASN A 603 -26.84 -9.75 -1.49
CA ASN A 603 -25.66 -10.39 -0.92
C ASN A 603 -25.02 -9.48 0.13
N SER A 604 -24.95 -9.94 1.38
CA SER A 604 -24.36 -9.19 2.49
C SER A 604 -23.27 -9.99 3.22
N GLY A 605 -22.34 -9.27 3.84
CA GLY A 605 -21.31 -9.86 4.70
C GLY A 605 -21.87 -10.23 6.08
N GLY A 606 -21.45 -11.38 6.63
CA GLY A 606 -21.77 -11.74 8.02
C GLY A 606 -21.70 -13.24 8.31
N THR A 607 -22.58 -14.03 7.69
CA THR A 607 -22.65 -15.50 7.90
C THR A 607 -22.19 -16.25 6.64
N VAL A 608 -22.00 -17.57 6.72
CA VAL A 608 -21.53 -18.40 5.59
C VAL A 608 -22.49 -18.35 4.40
N LEU A 609 -23.80 -18.18 4.64
CA LEU A 609 -24.84 -18.24 3.60
C LEU A 609 -25.22 -16.86 3.01
N THR A 610 -25.00 -15.76 3.74
CA THR A 610 -25.41 -14.41 3.31
C THR A 610 -24.78 -13.90 2.00
N PRO A 611 -23.57 -14.33 1.58
CA PRO A 611 -23.03 -14.00 0.26
C PRO A 611 -23.75 -14.68 -0.91
N TYR A 612 -24.59 -15.68 -0.66
CA TYR A 612 -25.24 -16.51 -1.70
C TYR A 612 -26.75 -16.26 -1.82
N VAL A 613 -27.34 -15.42 -0.99
CA VAL A 613 -28.80 -15.19 -0.95
C VAL A 613 -29.33 -14.65 -2.27
N GLY A 614 -28.62 -13.71 -2.91
CA GLY A 614 -29.00 -13.19 -4.22
C GLY A 614 -28.97 -14.25 -5.32
N HIS A 615 -27.99 -15.14 -5.31
CA HIS A 615 -27.93 -16.27 -6.24
C HIS A 615 -29.08 -17.25 -6.02
N TRP A 616 -29.45 -17.48 -4.75
CA TRP A 616 -30.61 -18.29 -4.40
C TRP A 616 -31.92 -17.65 -4.88
N VAL A 617 -32.08 -16.33 -4.75
CA VAL A 617 -33.24 -15.60 -5.28
C VAL A 617 -33.36 -15.79 -6.79
N ILE A 618 -32.28 -15.62 -7.56
CA ILE A 618 -32.31 -15.91 -9.02
C ILE A 618 -32.75 -17.35 -9.29
N PHE A 619 -32.23 -18.32 -8.53
CA PHE A 619 -32.61 -19.72 -8.69
C PHE A 619 -34.11 -19.94 -8.47
N THR A 620 -34.68 -19.34 -7.41
CA THR A 620 -36.13 -19.42 -7.16
C THR A 620 -36.96 -18.74 -8.25
N GLN A 621 -36.53 -17.58 -8.75
CA GLN A 621 -37.20 -16.87 -9.84
C GLN A 621 -37.12 -17.64 -11.18
N PHE A 622 -36.00 -18.33 -11.43
CA PHE A 622 -35.87 -19.22 -12.57
C PHE A 622 -36.84 -20.41 -12.48
N ILE A 623 -36.95 -21.06 -11.31
CA ILE A 623 -37.95 -22.11 -11.06
C ILE A 623 -39.36 -21.58 -11.30
N GLN A 624 -39.66 -20.37 -10.84
CA GLN A 624 -40.96 -19.74 -11.03
C GLN A 624 -41.32 -19.59 -12.51
N VAL A 625 -40.37 -19.15 -13.35
CA VAL A 625 -40.56 -19.06 -14.81
C VAL A 625 -40.77 -20.45 -15.42
N LEU A 626 -40.00 -21.46 -15.00
CA LEU A 626 -40.16 -22.84 -15.48
C LEU A 626 -41.56 -23.41 -15.18
N ILE A 627 -42.09 -23.16 -13.98
CA ILE A 627 -43.42 -23.63 -13.56
C ILE A 627 -44.51 -23.11 -14.49
N VAL A 628 -44.43 -21.84 -14.91
CA VAL A 628 -45.45 -21.23 -15.77
C VAL A 628 -45.16 -21.33 -17.27
N ALA A 629 -43.95 -21.80 -17.64
CA ALA A 629 -43.49 -21.79 -19.03
C ALA A 629 -44.39 -22.61 -19.95
N ASP A 630 -44.78 -23.80 -19.52
CA ASP A 630 -45.63 -24.72 -20.30
C ASP A 630 -47.01 -24.10 -20.58
N PHE A 631 -47.68 -23.64 -19.53
CA PHE A 631 -48.95 -22.92 -19.64
C PHE A 631 -48.85 -21.69 -20.56
N PHE A 632 -47.82 -20.86 -20.37
CA PHE A 632 -47.64 -19.64 -21.15
C PHE A 632 -47.36 -19.95 -22.64
N PHE A 633 -46.62 -21.02 -22.92
CA PHE A 633 -46.39 -21.50 -24.27
C PHE A 633 -47.69 -21.94 -24.95
N HIS A 634 -48.51 -22.75 -24.28
CA HIS A 634 -49.81 -23.18 -24.80
C HIS A 634 -50.77 -21.99 -24.99
N TYR A 635 -50.77 -21.02 -24.08
CA TYR A 635 -51.55 -19.79 -24.22
C TYR A 635 -51.17 -18.99 -25.48
N MET A 636 -49.87 -18.78 -25.71
CA MET A 636 -49.37 -18.09 -26.92
C MET A 636 -49.69 -18.88 -28.20
N LYS A 637 -49.67 -20.22 -28.13
CA LYS A 637 -50.05 -21.10 -29.24
C LYS A 637 -51.52 -20.98 -29.59
N CYS A 638 -52.43 -20.94 -28.61
CA CYS A 638 -53.85 -20.65 -28.84
C CYS A 638 -54.06 -19.32 -29.55
N LEU A 639 -53.39 -18.24 -29.09
CA LEU A 639 -53.51 -16.91 -29.68
C LEU A 639 -52.99 -16.85 -31.12
N THR A 640 -51.81 -17.43 -31.38
CA THR A 640 -51.19 -17.40 -32.71
C THR A 640 -51.92 -18.29 -33.73
N ARG A 641 -52.54 -19.38 -33.28
CA ARG A 641 -53.33 -20.30 -34.13
C ARG A 641 -54.82 -19.93 -34.21
N GLY A 642 -55.28 -18.94 -33.44
CA GLY A 642 -56.69 -18.54 -33.38
C GLY A 642 -57.61 -19.58 -32.73
N ILE A 643 -57.06 -20.45 -31.87
CA ILE A 643 -57.84 -21.44 -31.11
C ILE A 643 -58.42 -20.74 -29.87
N PRO A 644 -59.70 -20.97 -29.51
CA PRO A 644 -60.27 -20.46 -28.27
C PRO A 644 -59.43 -20.89 -27.06
N VAL A 645 -59.07 -19.94 -26.20
CA VAL A 645 -58.25 -20.19 -25.00
C VAL A 645 -58.94 -21.08 -23.96
N GLU A 646 -60.23 -21.34 -24.11
CA GLU A 646 -61.01 -22.29 -23.30
C GLU A 646 -60.51 -23.74 -23.43
N LEU A 647 -59.89 -24.05 -24.58
CA LEU A 647 -59.37 -25.38 -24.92
C LEU A 647 -57.86 -25.49 -24.69
N ILE A 648 -57.27 -24.62 -23.87
CA ILE A 648 -55.81 -24.56 -23.65
C ILE A 648 -55.19 -25.89 -23.20
N MET A 649 -55.97 -26.78 -22.58
CA MET A 649 -55.55 -28.11 -22.12
C MET A 649 -55.94 -29.27 -23.05
N ALA A 650 -56.57 -28.98 -24.20
CA ALA A 650 -56.91 -30.02 -25.18
C ALA A 650 -55.65 -30.50 -25.93
N GLU A 651 -55.54 -31.82 -26.17
CA GLU A 651 -54.36 -32.49 -26.78
C GLU A 651 -53.96 -31.92 -28.17
N ASP A 652 -54.87 -31.20 -28.85
CA ASP A 652 -54.69 -30.67 -30.21
C ASP A 652 -54.16 -29.22 -30.29
N VAL A 653 -53.85 -28.55 -29.17
CA VAL A 653 -53.34 -27.16 -29.15
C VAL A 653 -51.88 -27.06 -29.50
#